data_AF-A0A931AIE9-F1
#
_entry.id   AF-A0A931AIE9-F1
#
_cell.length_a   1.000
_cell.length_b   1.000
_cell.length_c   1.000
_cell.angle_alpha   90.00
_cell.angle_beta   90.00
_cell.angle_gamma   90.00
#
_symmetry.space_group_name_H-M   'P 1'
#
loop_
_entity.id
_entity.type
_entity.pdbx_description
1 polymer ?
#
loop_
_entity_poly.entity_id
_entity_poly.type
_entity_poly.pdbx_seq_one_letter_code
_entity_poly.pdbx_strand_id
1 'polypeptide(L)'
;MDLIERDEALATMEALLANILNGRGCVAVVSGTVATGKSRLLDTFAQGTAERGALSIAATGSPMEQALPLGVLGQLIDEAPLTEEERARAVALLREGALGDLSSDRLEPPHAQVVHALCTVLVELSERYPLVIMVDDAHYADRLSLLCLAYLSRRVRLARVMLVLSYSEHVRESEAGTFSWTQLFPGPRCHIIQLHPLSPAAVHSLVAARVGAEPAERHAEDWHAYGAGNPLLLSALLAESSEGRPVPGDRYGRAVLECLHRGEAELLCAARGLAVLDEVDSLHRLLGVERTRLDRALRSLTTVGVLDSGRFRHEAGRLAVLAELKPAKRMDLHRRAAELCHEDGAPTEVIAEHLLHSGPLDAPWVVPVLTEAAGDALREGRVKPAIEYLRLAWHAACDERERTRLAIMLMRAEWRINPAAPARRLTDLVETMQRGWLSGSDAVVLARALLWHGKLDDAREVFDHLTGSDVAHDPETALELAIARSWLRSTYPSIELPPDETPTPSTHVPLTAIHRLESSVALTDVIVTGPRSDAIAAAERVLRVCHLDEMTMDTVESALLALTYGGLAGRAAPLCELFLAEAAALQAPSRLARLAAIRAEIAIRQGDLRTAVRQASNALELVPVSSWGATVGGPLCSLVIALTAMGRYETARDLLDRPVLDAMFETRYGLHYLYARGRYSLAIGDPAAALADFRRCGELMEQWNLQAPDLFPWRADAADALLRLGDQEQARFLIEDQLVRFGCSSTRVHGISMRLFAATSEMRHRPNLLRRAVDLLQSSGDEFELARALFDLAEAYDKLGERRRAGMIMVRARTVAAECGAALDSTVQAVEVEAPAARELGDEAAVLSEAERRVAVLAAAGHTNREIAGQLYLTVSTVEQHLTRTYRKLNIGGRSDLPASLSF
;
A
#
# COMPACT_ATOMS: atom_id res chain seq x y z
N MET A 1 -5.04 -26.20 33.29
CA MET A 1 -3.60 -26.13 33.03
C MET A 1 -2.91 -26.88 34.15
N ASP A 2 -2.09 -27.85 33.79
CA ASP A 2 -1.21 -28.53 34.74
C ASP A 2 -0.19 -27.52 35.29
N LEU A 3 0.18 -27.68 36.55
CA LEU A 3 1.22 -26.86 37.17
C LEU A 3 2.58 -27.29 36.59
N ILE A 4 3.26 -26.41 35.86
CA ILE A 4 4.58 -26.68 35.27
C ILE A 4 5.65 -25.96 36.08
N GLU A 5 6.74 -26.65 36.43
CA GLU A 5 7.82 -26.12 37.28
C GLU A 5 7.32 -25.55 38.62
N ARG A 6 6.23 -26.11 39.15
CA ARG A 6 5.72 -25.78 40.49
C ARG A 6 5.76 -26.97 41.44
N ASP A 7 6.33 -28.09 41.01
CA ASP A 7 6.41 -29.32 41.81
C ASP A 7 7.22 -29.12 43.09
N GLU A 8 8.34 -28.40 43.03
CA GLU A 8 9.17 -28.10 44.21
C GLU A 8 8.44 -27.17 45.20
N ALA A 9 7.74 -26.15 44.68
CA ALA A 9 6.94 -25.25 45.50
C ALA A 9 5.80 -26.01 46.20
N LEU A 10 5.09 -26.85 45.45
CA LEU A 10 4.01 -27.68 45.98
C LEU A 10 4.54 -28.70 46.99
N ALA A 11 5.62 -29.42 46.67
CA ALA A 11 6.27 -30.37 47.58
C ALA A 11 6.74 -29.71 48.87
N THR A 12 7.25 -28.47 48.80
CA THR A 12 7.62 -27.67 49.97
C THR A 12 6.39 -27.37 50.83
N MET A 13 5.28 -26.91 50.23
CA MET A 13 4.03 -26.65 50.95
C MET A 13 3.45 -27.93 51.57
N GLU A 14 3.55 -29.06 50.88
CA GLU A 14 3.11 -30.37 51.38
C GLU A 14 3.96 -30.87 52.54
N ALA A 15 5.28 -30.68 52.47
CA ALA A 15 6.18 -30.98 53.58
C ALA A 15 5.88 -30.11 54.82
N LEU A 16 5.50 -28.84 54.60
CA LEU A 16 5.05 -27.95 55.68
C LEU A 16 3.70 -28.38 56.26
N LEU A 17 2.77 -28.85 55.43
CA LEU A 17 1.51 -29.42 55.89
C LEU A 17 1.73 -30.64 56.79
N ALA A 18 2.65 -31.54 56.42
CA ALA A 18 3.02 -32.69 57.24
C ALA A 18 3.59 -32.30 58.62
N ASN A 19 4.26 -31.16 58.74
CA ASN A 19 4.74 -30.64 60.03
C ASN A 19 3.58 -30.26 60.97
N ILE A 20 2.48 -29.74 60.41
CA ILE A 20 1.31 -29.32 61.18
C ILE A 20 0.50 -30.50 61.68
N LEU A 21 0.41 -31.58 60.89
CA LEU A 21 -0.17 -32.85 61.34
C LEU A 21 0.57 -33.39 62.58
N ASN A 22 1.87 -33.14 62.67
CA ASN A 22 2.73 -33.45 63.81
C ASN A 22 2.76 -32.37 64.91
N GLY A 23 1.82 -31.42 64.90
CA GLY A 23 1.65 -30.41 65.95
C GLY A 23 2.57 -29.19 65.86
N ARG A 24 3.26 -28.99 64.73
CA ARG A 24 4.21 -27.86 64.54
C ARG A 24 3.66 -26.87 63.51
N GLY A 25 3.08 -25.76 63.96
CA GLY A 25 2.64 -24.70 63.07
C GLY A 25 3.80 -23.91 62.44
N CYS A 26 3.53 -23.36 61.25
CA CYS A 26 4.49 -22.65 60.40
C CYS A 26 3.81 -21.57 59.54
N VAL A 27 4.63 -20.70 58.96
CA VAL A 27 4.21 -19.68 58.00
C VAL A 27 4.89 -19.97 56.66
N ALA A 28 4.10 -20.05 55.59
CA ALA A 28 4.59 -20.13 54.22
C ALA A 28 4.23 -18.84 53.50
N VAL A 29 5.17 -18.25 52.77
CA VAL A 29 4.93 -17.04 52.00
C VAL A 29 5.29 -17.30 50.56
N VAL A 30 4.31 -17.21 49.67
CA VAL A 30 4.47 -17.40 48.22
C VAL A 30 4.70 -16.05 47.57
N SER A 31 5.92 -15.79 47.09
CA SER A 31 6.28 -14.56 46.38
C SER A 31 6.42 -14.82 44.87
N GLY A 32 6.24 -13.78 44.07
CA GLY A 32 6.48 -13.82 42.64
C GLY A 32 5.90 -12.58 41.96
N THR A 33 6.25 -12.36 40.70
CA THR A 33 5.71 -11.22 39.94
C THR A 33 4.22 -11.41 39.59
N VAL A 34 3.63 -10.39 38.96
CA VAL A 34 2.23 -10.45 38.53
C VAL A 34 2.05 -11.60 37.54
N ALA A 35 0.98 -12.37 37.74
CA ALA A 35 0.58 -13.47 36.88
C ALA A 35 1.54 -14.67 36.77
N THR A 36 2.49 -14.87 37.70
CA THR A 36 3.38 -16.06 37.74
C THR A 36 2.72 -17.39 38.15
N GLY A 37 1.42 -17.36 38.46
CA GLY A 37 0.63 -18.54 38.86
C GLY A 37 0.49 -18.75 40.38
N LYS A 38 0.72 -17.71 41.21
CA LYS A 38 0.58 -17.78 42.68
C LYS A 38 -0.80 -18.30 43.12
N SER A 39 -1.88 -17.66 42.67
CA SER A 39 -3.26 -18.07 42.98
C SER A 39 -3.54 -19.50 42.56
N ARG A 40 -3.08 -19.90 41.36
CA ARG A 40 -3.26 -21.26 40.86
C ARG A 40 -2.52 -22.31 41.71
N LEU A 41 -1.34 -21.98 42.23
CA LEU A 41 -0.60 -22.83 43.16
C LEU A 41 -1.38 -22.97 44.48
N LEU A 42 -1.90 -21.87 45.03
CA LEU A 42 -2.70 -21.90 46.26
C LEU A 42 -3.97 -22.72 46.08
N ASP A 43 -4.73 -22.53 45.00
CA ASP A 43 -5.93 -23.29 44.69
C ASP A 43 -5.65 -24.79 44.60
N THR A 44 -4.56 -25.15 43.91
CA THR A 44 -4.17 -26.56 43.73
C THR A 44 -3.74 -27.18 45.05
N PHE A 45 -2.99 -26.44 45.88
CA PHE A 45 -2.64 -26.88 47.22
C PHE A 45 -3.87 -27.06 48.11
N ALA A 46 -4.79 -26.08 48.09
CA ALA A 46 -6.05 -26.10 48.84
C ALA A 46 -6.86 -27.37 48.56
N GLN A 47 -7.05 -27.72 47.28
CA GLN A 47 -7.78 -28.91 46.86
C GLN A 47 -7.20 -30.21 47.45
N GLY A 48 -5.88 -30.29 47.62
CA GLY A 48 -5.20 -31.46 48.20
C GLY A 48 -5.11 -31.49 49.73
N THR A 49 -5.56 -30.44 50.45
CA THR A 49 -5.43 -30.38 51.92
C THR A 49 -6.40 -31.33 52.64
N ALA A 50 -7.64 -31.44 52.16
CA ALA A 50 -8.69 -32.24 52.78
C ALA A 50 -8.35 -33.75 52.76
N GLU A 51 -7.83 -34.25 51.64
CA GLU A 51 -7.37 -35.65 51.50
C GLU A 51 -6.25 -36.00 52.48
N ARG A 52 -5.50 -34.99 52.94
CA ARG A 52 -4.38 -35.12 53.88
C ARG A 52 -4.76 -34.84 55.33
N GLY A 53 -6.06 -34.68 55.61
CA GLY A 53 -6.59 -34.55 56.97
C GLY A 53 -6.46 -33.15 57.59
N ALA A 54 -6.32 -32.11 56.77
CA ALA A 54 -6.33 -30.72 57.21
C ALA A 54 -7.55 -29.97 56.66
N LEU A 55 -8.02 -28.99 57.42
CA LEU A 55 -9.07 -28.06 57.03
C LEU A 55 -8.44 -26.81 56.41
N SER A 56 -8.79 -26.50 55.16
CA SER A 56 -8.41 -25.25 54.51
C SER A 56 -9.50 -24.19 54.62
N ILE A 57 -9.11 -22.96 54.94
CA ILE A 57 -9.92 -21.75 54.75
C ILE A 57 -9.10 -20.73 53.97
N ALA A 58 -9.75 -19.96 53.10
CA ALA A 58 -9.12 -19.05 52.17
C ALA A 58 -9.74 -17.65 52.22
N ALA A 59 -8.93 -16.66 51.85
CA ALA A 59 -9.39 -15.31 51.58
C ALA A 59 -8.57 -14.72 50.43
N THR A 60 -9.15 -13.77 49.72
CA THR A 60 -8.49 -13.07 48.61
C THR A 60 -8.47 -11.58 48.87
N GLY A 61 -7.28 -10.99 48.87
CA GLY A 61 -7.08 -9.56 48.87
C GLY A 61 -7.41 -8.96 47.51
N SER A 62 -8.11 -7.84 47.50
CA SER A 62 -8.32 -7.01 46.30
C SER A 62 -8.18 -5.54 46.64
N PRO A 63 -7.90 -4.63 45.70
CA PRO A 63 -7.81 -3.20 46.00
C PRO A 63 -9.03 -2.64 46.76
N MET A 64 -10.21 -3.24 46.59
CA MET A 64 -11.42 -2.88 47.34
C MET A 64 -11.35 -3.31 48.81
N GLU A 65 -10.72 -4.45 49.10
CA GLU A 65 -10.56 -4.98 50.46
C GLU A 65 -9.64 -4.12 51.33
N GLN A 66 -8.68 -3.38 50.74
CA GLN A 66 -7.84 -2.45 51.50
C GLN A 66 -8.66 -1.37 52.23
N ALA A 67 -9.81 -1.01 51.68
CA ALA A 67 -10.71 0.00 52.24
C ALA A 67 -11.79 -0.59 53.16
N LEU A 68 -11.86 -1.92 53.29
CA LEU A 68 -12.87 -2.62 54.10
C LEU A 68 -12.25 -3.11 55.42
N PRO A 69 -12.56 -2.48 56.58
CA PRO A 69 -11.98 -2.87 57.86
C PRO A 69 -12.31 -4.33 58.20
N LEU A 70 -11.28 -5.13 58.50
CA LEU A 70 -11.38 -6.57 58.79
C LEU A 70 -12.03 -7.40 57.65
N GLY A 71 -12.03 -6.92 56.41
CA GLY A 71 -12.69 -7.59 55.28
C GLY A 71 -12.13 -8.98 54.98
N VAL A 72 -10.80 -9.09 54.91
CA VAL A 72 -10.10 -10.38 54.71
C VAL A 72 -10.34 -11.34 55.87
N LEU A 73 -10.37 -10.86 57.11
CA LEU A 73 -10.71 -11.69 58.27
C LEU A 73 -12.17 -12.13 58.26
N GLY A 74 -13.09 -11.30 57.75
CA GLY A 74 -14.48 -11.66 57.51
C GLY A 74 -14.62 -12.87 56.58
N GLN A 75 -13.92 -12.86 55.44
CA GLN A 75 -13.90 -13.98 54.49
C GLN A 75 -13.45 -15.29 55.16
N LEU A 76 -12.37 -15.24 55.96
CA LEU A 76 -11.85 -16.40 56.68
C LEU A 76 -12.84 -16.96 57.71
N ILE A 77 -13.56 -16.09 58.43
CA ILE A 77 -14.58 -16.49 59.41
C ILE A 77 -15.82 -17.07 58.71
N ASP A 78 -16.20 -16.53 57.56
CA ASP A 78 -17.34 -17.01 56.78
C ASP A 78 -17.09 -18.43 56.26
N GLU A 79 -15.90 -18.71 55.74
CA GLU A 79 -15.52 -20.04 55.24
C GLU A 79 -15.25 -21.07 56.36
N ALA A 80 -14.91 -20.62 57.57
CA ALA A 80 -14.63 -21.52 58.68
C ALA A 80 -15.89 -22.30 59.13
N PRO A 81 -15.79 -23.62 59.40
CA PRO A 81 -16.87 -24.47 59.90
C PRO A 81 -17.08 -24.26 61.41
N LEU A 82 -17.41 -23.03 61.79
CA LEU A 82 -17.70 -22.62 63.16
C LEU A 82 -19.12 -23.07 63.57
N THR A 83 -19.30 -23.40 64.85
CA THR A 83 -20.64 -23.54 65.44
C THR A 83 -21.39 -22.20 65.44
N GLU A 84 -22.72 -22.23 65.57
CA GLU A 84 -23.53 -21.00 65.56
C GLU A 84 -23.10 -20.00 66.63
N GLU A 85 -22.72 -20.48 67.81
CA GLU A 85 -22.24 -19.64 68.93
C GLU A 85 -20.86 -19.04 68.66
N GLU A 86 -19.93 -19.82 68.11
CA GLU A 86 -18.59 -19.35 67.71
C GLU A 86 -18.67 -18.33 66.57
N ARG A 87 -19.55 -18.57 65.59
CA ARG A 87 -19.81 -17.64 64.48
C ARG A 87 -20.41 -16.34 64.99
N ALA A 88 -21.42 -16.40 65.86
CA ALA A 88 -22.02 -15.21 66.45
C ALA A 88 -20.99 -14.38 67.25
N ARG A 89 -20.11 -15.05 68.01
CA ARG A 89 -19.00 -14.40 68.73
C ARG A 89 -18.00 -13.75 67.77
N ALA A 90 -17.58 -14.43 66.70
CA ALA A 90 -16.65 -13.88 65.72
C ALA A 90 -17.23 -12.69 64.96
N VAL A 91 -18.50 -12.75 64.54
CA VAL A 91 -19.20 -11.65 63.86
C VAL A 91 -19.35 -10.43 64.76
N ALA A 92 -19.62 -10.63 66.06
CA ALA A 92 -19.66 -9.52 67.03
C ALA A 92 -18.30 -8.82 67.15
N LEU A 93 -17.21 -9.59 67.23
CA LEU A 93 -15.83 -9.08 67.28
C LEU A 93 -15.43 -8.35 65.99
N LEU A 94 -15.84 -8.85 64.81
CA LEU A 94 -15.60 -8.16 63.53
C LEU A 94 -16.29 -6.79 63.49
N ARG A 95 -17.54 -6.71 63.96
CA ARG A 95 -18.29 -5.45 64.04
C ARG A 95 -17.69 -4.47 65.05
N GLU A 96 -17.27 -4.96 66.22
CA GLU A 96 -16.61 -4.14 67.24
C GLU A 96 -15.28 -3.58 66.73
N GLY A 97 -14.49 -4.40 66.05
CA GLY A 97 -13.21 -3.99 65.46
C GLY A 97 -13.36 -2.99 64.31
N ALA A 98 -14.45 -3.08 63.53
CA ALA A 98 -14.72 -2.19 62.39
C ALA A 98 -15.20 -0.78 62.80
N LEU A 99 -15.66 -0.58 64.04
CA LEU A 99 -16.20 0.70 64.53
C LEU A 99 -15.14 1.66 65.09
N GLY A 100 -13.87 1.25 65.21
CA GLY A 100 -12.80 2.10 65.76
C GLY A 100 -12.09 2.99 64.75
N ASP A 101 -11.49 4.08 65.23
CA ASP A 101 -10.85 5.13 64.41
C ASP A 101 -9.50 4.64 63.84
N LEU A 102 -9.42 4.57 62.51
CA LEU A 102 -8.29 4.01 61.74
C LEU A 102 -7.08 4.95 61.62
N SER A 103 -7.17 6.15 62.19
CA SER A 103 -6.24 7.26 61.97
C SER A 103 -4.96 7.24 62.83
N SER A 104 -4.85 6.37 63.84
CA SER A 104 -3.68 6.34 64.74
C SER A 104 -2.66 5.25 64.36
N ASP A 105 -1.36 5.55 64.53
CA ASP A 105 -0.26 4.63 64.16
C ASP A 105 0.05 3.56 65.22
N ARG A 106 -0.66 3.59 66.35
CA ARG A 106 -0.50 2.64 67.46
C ARG A 106 -1.79 1.86 67.63
N LEU A 107 -1.68 0.55 67.77
CA LEU A 107 -2.78 -0.30 68.23
C LEU A 107 -3.30 0.24 69.56
N GLU A 108 -4.50 0.84 69.55
CA GLU A 108 -5.15 1.20 70.80
C GLU A 108 -5.50 -0.08 71.60
N PRO A 109 -5.52 -0.01 72.94
CA PRO A 109 -5.84 -1.16 73.79
C PRO A 109 -7.10 -1.96 73.39
N PRO A 110 -8.24 -1.34 73.01
CA PRO A 110 -9.43 -2.09 72.56
C PRO A 110 -9.18 -2.86 71.26
N HIS A 111 -8.45 -2.31 70.29
CA HIS A 111 -8.12 -3.01 69.05
C HIS A 111 -7.20 -4.22 69.28
N ALA A 112 -6.25 -4.13 70.21
CA ALA A 112 -5.41 -5.26 70.57
C ALA A 112 -6.22 -6.42 71.19
N GLN A 113 -7.28 -6.11 71.94
CA GLN A 113 -8.18 -7.11 72.52
C GLN A 113 -9.05 -7.78 71.45
N VAL A 114 -9.59 -7.02 70.49
CA VAL A 114 -10.37 -7.56 69.37
C VAL A 114 -9.49 -8.45 68.47
N VAL A 115 -8.30 -7.98 68.10
CA VAL A 115 -7.31 -8.77 67.34
C VAL A 115 -6.97 -10.07 68.09
N HIS A 116 -6.73 -9.98 69.40
CA HIS A 116 -6.47 -11.16 70.23
C HIS A 116 -7.63 -12.14 70.21
N ALA A 117 -8.85 -11.67 70.43
CA ALA A 117 -10.05 -12.50 70.49
C ALA A 117 -10.36 -13.18 69.15
N LEU A 118 -10.22 -12.47 68.03
CA LEU A 118 -10.40 -13.03 66.68
C LEU A 118 -9.36 -14.11 66.37
N CYS A 119 -8.08 -13.88 66.69
CA CYS A 119 -7.06 -14.91 66.52
C CYS A 119 -7.30 -16.13 67.43
N THR A 120 -7.84 -15.93 68.63
CA THR A 120 -8.18 -17.03 69.55
C THR A 120 -9.25 -17.94 68.95
N VAL A 121 -10.28 -17.41 68.27
CA VAL A 121 -11.30 -18.24 67.57
C VAL A 121 -10.64 -19.16 66.53
N LEU A 122 -9.69 -18.65 65.74
CA LEU A 122 -8.97 -19.44 64.75
C LEU A 122 -8.02 -20.47 65.39
N VAL A 123 -7.42 -20.15 66.52
CA VAL A 123 -6.57 -21.09 67.28
C VAL A 123 -7.41 -22.20 67.93
N GLU A 124 -8.56 -21.88 68.52
CA GLU A 124 -9.53 -22.86 69.06
C GLU A 124 -10.04 -23.81 67.96
N LEU A 125 -10.26 -23.30 66.74
CA LEU A 125 -10.58 -24.14 65.58
C LEU A 125 -9.44 -25.11 65.24
N SER A 126 -8.19 -24.68 65.41
CA SER A 126 -7.01 -25.53 65.15
C SER A 126 -6.83 -26.70 66.13
N GLU A 127 -7.49 -26.65 67.29
CA GLU A 127 -7.49 -27.77 68.25
C GLU A 127 -8.37 -28.93 67.74
N ARG A 128 -9.47 -28.61 67.04
CA ARG A 128 -10.38 -29.59 66.45
C ARG A 128 -9.83 -30.16 65.14
N TYR A 129 -9.23 -29.32 64.30
CA TYR A 129 -8.71 -29.70 62.99
C TYR A 129 -7.35 -29.06 62.73
N PRO A 130 -6.36 -29.76 62.14
CA PRO A 130 -5.21 -29.08 61.53
C PRO A 130 -5.70 -28.01 60.55
N LEU A 131 -5.35 -26.75 60.78
CA LEU A 131 -5.91 -25.62 60.04
C LEU A 131 -4.88 -25.05 59.06
N VAL A 132 -5.27 -24.88 57.80
CA VAL A 132 -4.52 -24.19 56.75
C VAL A 132 -5.28 -22.91 56.40
N ILE A 133 -4.68 -21.76 56.72
CA ILE A 133 -5.24 -20.44 56.42
C ILE A 133 -4.49 -19.89 55.22
N MET A 134 -5.19 -19.66 54.12
CA MET A 134 -4.61 -19.11 52.88
C MET A 134 -5.14 -17.70 52.65
N VAL A 135 -4.23 -16.75 52.43
CA VAL A 135 -4.60 -15.40 52.00
C VAL A 135 -3.87 -15.12 50.70
N ASP A 136 -4.62 -15.15 49.60
CA ASP A 136 -4.12 -14.77 48.29
C ASP A 136 -4.08 -13.24 48.16
N ASP A 137 -3.04 -12.72 47.51
CA ASP A 137 -2.73 -11.31 47.37
C ASP A 137 -2.89 -10.52 48.68
N ALA A 138 -2.28 -11.02 49.75
CA ALA A 138 -2.36 -10.46 51.09
C ALA A 138 -1.96 -8.97 51.15
N HIS A 139 -1.19 -8.49 50.18
CA HIS A 139 -0.84 -7.08 50.03
C HIS A 139 -2.02 -6.12 49.78
N TYR A 140 -3.15 -6.66 49.38
CA TYR A 140 -4.41 -5.94 49.29
C TYR A 140 -5.32 -6.11 50.52
N ALA A 141 -4.86 -6.75 51.60
CA ALA A 141 -5.64 -6.83 52.84
C ALA A 141 -5.67 -5.49 53.57
N ASP A 142 -6.77 -5.22 54.28
CA ASP A 142 -6.87 -4.04 55.15
C ASP A 142 -5.89 -4.11 56.33
N ARG A 143 -5.60 -2.94 56.90
CA ARG A 143 -4.62 -2.79 57.98
C ARG A 143 -4.95 -3.65 59.21
N LEU A 144 -6.21 -3.75 59.61
CA LEU A 144 -6.60 -4.50 60.81
C LEU A 144 -6.50 -6.02 60.57
N SER A 145 -6.85 -6.47 59.37
CA SER A 145 -6.60 -7.85 58.94
C SER A 145 -5.11 -8.19 58.93
N LEU A 146 -4.25 -7.33 58.39
CA LEU A 146 -2.79 -7.52 58.41
C LEU A 146 -2.23 -7.61 59.83
N LEU A 147 -2.74 -6.79 60.77
CA LEU A 147 -2.38 -6.88 62.19
C LEU A 147 -2.83 -8.21 62.81
N CYS A 148 -4.02 -8.71 62.49
CA CYS A 148 -4.48 -10.03 62.91
C CYS A 148 -3.58 -11.16 62.38
N LEU A 149 -3.24 -11.12 61.09
CA LEU A 149 -2.36 -12.11 60.47
C LEU A 149 -0.94 -12.07 61.06
N ALA A 150 -0.41 -10.88 61.36
CA ALA A 150 0.89 -10.71 62.02
C ALA A 150 0.87 -11.16 63.48
N TYR A 151 -0.26 -11.00 64.15
CA TYR A 151 -0.46 -11.51 65.49
C TYR A 151 -0.52 -13.05 65.51
N LEU A 152 -1.27 -13.62 64.57
CA LEU A 152 -1.42 -15.07 64.40
C LEU A 152 -0.09 -15.72 64.03
N SER A 153 0.67 -15.14 63.09
CA SER A 153 1.96 -15.67 62.63
C SER A 153 2.96 -15.88 63.78
N ARG A 154 2.95 -15.02 64.80
CA ARG A 154 3.81 -15.14 65.99
C ARG A 154 3.40 -16.28 66.93
N ARG A 155 2.15 -16.77 66.84
CA ARG A 155 1.53 -17.73 67.77
C ARG A 155 1.28 -19.10 67.16
N VAL A 156 1.43 -19.26 65.85
CA VAL A 156 1.41 -20.57 65.18
C VAL A 156 2.42 -21.58 65.76
N ARG A 157 3.42 -21.13 66.54
CA ARG A 157 4.43 -22.01 67.16
C ARG A 157 3.86 -23.13 68.04
N LEU A 158 2.73 -22.87 68.70
CA LEU A 158 2.10 -23.78 69.66
C LEU A 158 0.74 -24.32 69.16
N ALA A 159 0.33 -23.99 67.93
CA ALA A 159 -0.96 -24.34 67.36
C ALA A 159 -0.78 -25.19 66.08
N ARG A 160 -1.82 -25.96 65.71
CA ARG A 160 -1.83 -26.78 64.47
C ARG A 160 -2.27 -25.92 63.28
N VAL A 161 -1.55 -24.81 63.04
CA VAL A 161 -1.90 -23.81 62.02
C VAL A 161 -0.78 -23.66 60.98
N MET A 162 -1.12 -23.79 59.69
CA MET A 162 -0.39 -23.22 58.55
C MET A 162 -0.96 -21.85 58.25
N LEU A 163 -0.12 -20.83 58.18
CA LEU A 163 -0.50 -19.57 57.54
C LEU A 163 0.22 -19.47 56.20
N VAL A 164 -0.53 -19.43 55.10
CA VAL A 164 -0.02 -19.28 53.74
C VAL A 164 -0.42 -17.91 53.21
N LEU A 165 0.56 -17.07 52.88
CA LEU A 165 0.32 -15.72 52.37
C LEU A 165 0.92 -15.59 50.97
N SER A 166 0.16 -15.11 49.99
CA SER A 166 0.73 -14.71 48.70
C SER A 166 0.92 -13.19 48.63
N TYR A 167 2.01 -12.74 48.01
CA TYR A 167 2.24 -11.32 47.75
C TYR A 167 3.09 -11.10 46.49
N SER A 168 3.05 -9.88 45.96
CA SER A 168 3.87 -9.46 44.83
C SER A 168 5.22 -8.90 45.31
N GLU A 169 6.33 -9.34 44.71
CA GLU A 169 7.69 -8.94 45.13
C GLU A 169 7.94 -7.44 45.07
N HIS A 170 7.26 -6.74 44.16
CA HIS A 170 7.36 -5.28 43.99
C HIS A 170 6.90 -4.49 45.23
N VAL A 171 5.95 -5.03 45.99
CA VAL A 171 5.41 -4.40 47.21
C VAL A 171 6.46 -4.36 48.33
N ARG A 172 7.45 -5.27 48.28
CA ARG A 172 8.51 -5.37 49.30
C ARG A 172 9.50 -4.20 49.23
N GLU A 173 9.63 -3.57 48.07
CA GLU A 173 10.54 -2.44 47.82
C GLU A 173 9.86 -1.07 47.99
N SER A 174 8.53 -1.04 48.09
CA SER A 174 7.77 0.19 48.32
C SER A 174 7.75 0.53 49.81
N GLU A 175 8.68 1.37 50.25
CA GLU A 175 8.76 1.90 51.63
C GLU A 175 7.57 2.81 52.02
N ALA A 176 6.60 3.02 51.14
CA ALA A 176 5.51 3.98 51.30
C ALA A 176 4.31 3.47 52.12
N GLY A 177 4.30 2.20 52.57
CA GLY A 177 3.19 1.61 53.32
C GLY A 177 3.28 1.82 54.84
N THR A 178 2.13 2.08 55.48
CA THR A 178 1.95 2.19 56.95
C THR A 178 2.14 0.88 57.72
N PHE A 179 2.29 -0.26 57.03
CA PHE A 179 2.47 -1.58 57.63
C PHE A 179 3.75 -2.24 57.10
N SER A 180 4.68 -2.57 58.01
CA SER A 180 5.92 -3.27 57.63
C SER A 180 5.66 -4.75 57.44
N TRP A 181 5.74 -5.22 56.20
CA TRP A 181 5.62 -6.63 55.82
C TRP A 181 6.53 -7.54 56.63
N THR A 182 7.72 -7.06 57.04
CA THR A 182 8.67 -7.80 57.89
C THR A 182 8.03 -8.39 59.16
N GLN A 183 6.96 -7.76 59.67
CA GLN A 183 6.22 -8.22 60.85
C GLN A 183 5.46 -9.54 60.65
N LEU A 184 5.19 -9.93 59.40
CA LEU A 184 4.54 -11.20 59.03
C LEU A 184 5.55 -12.36 58.89
N PHE A 185 6.86 -12.12 59.01
CA PHE A 185 7.93 -13.11 58.85
C PHE A 185 8.62 -13.42 60.21
N PRO A 186 8.01 -14.19 61.12
CA PRO A 186 8.51 -14.39 62.48
C PRO A 186 9.66 -15.41 62.56
N GLY A 187 10.82 -15.06 62.01
CA GLY A 187 12.07 -15.81 62.19
C GLY A 187 12.06 -17.23 61.57
N PRO A 188 12.73 -18.23 62.19
CA PRO A 188 13.19 -19.46 61.52
C PRO A 188 12.10 -20.47 61.07
N ARG A 189 10.81 -20.17 61.26
CA ARG A 189 9.67 -21.00 60.79
C ARG A 189 8.82 -20.34 59.70
N CYS A 190 9.34 -19.25 59.14
CA CYS A 190 8.79 -18.60 57.97
C CYS A 190 9.54 -19.12 56.74
N HIS A 191 8.81 -19.77 55.82
CA HIS A 191 9.36 -20.33 54.59
C HIS A 191 8.92 -19.46 53.42
N ILE A 192 9.87 -18.82 52.74
CA ILE A 192 9.60 -18.02 51.55
C ILE A 192 9.76 -18.94 50.33
N ILE A 193 8.69 -19.09 49.56
CA ILE A 193 8.61 -19.86 48.33
C ILE A 193 8.53 -18.87 47.19
N GLN A 194 9.62 -18.70 46.46
CA GLN A 194 9.71 -17.75 45.36
C GLN A 194 9.32 -18.42 44.04
N LEU A 195 8.31 -17.86 43.36
CA LEU A 195 7.87 -18.30 42.04
C LEU A 195 8.49 -17.41 40.96
N HIS A 196 9.37 -18.00 40.18
CA HIS A 196 9.96 -17.37 39.00
C HIS A 196 9.06 -17.56 37.76
N PRO A 197 9.19 -16.69 36.74
CA PRO A 197 8.67 -16.97 35.41
C PRO A 197 9.10 -18.36 34.92
N LEU A 198 8.27 -19.00 34.12
CA LEU A 198 8.56 -20.33 33.56
C LEU A 198 9.87 -20.29 32.76
N SER A 199 10.73 -21.29 32.97
CA SER A 199 11.95 -21.41 32.19
C SER A 199 11.64 -21.63 30.69
N PRO A 200 12.58 -21.36 29.78
CA PRO A 200 12.40 -21.71 28.37
C PRO A 200 12.01 -23.18 28.14
N ALA A 201 12.54 -24.11 28.95
CA ALA A 201 12.20 -25.53 28.88
C ALA A 201 10.76 -25.82 29.32
N ALA A 202 10.27 -25.11 30.34
CA ALA A 202 8.87 -25.19 30.76
C ALA A 202 7.92 -24.55 29.77
N VAL A 203 8.28 -23.41 29.17
CA VAL A 203 7.50 -22.79 28.09
C VAL A 203 7.38 -23.77 26.93
N HIS A 204 8.50 -24.36 26.50
CA HIS A 204 8.50 -25.36 25.44
C HIS A 204 7.59 -26.55 25.80
N SER A 205 7.69 -27.09 27.02
CA SER A 205 6.86 -28.22 27.46
C SER A 205 5.36 -27.87 27.48
N LEU A 206 5.01 -26.67 27.96
CA LEU A 206 3.63 -26.15 27.98
C LEU A 206 3.07 -26.03 26.55
N VAL A 207 3.86 -25.45 25.66
CA VAL A 207 3.48 -25.23 24.26
C VAL A 207 3.38 -26.56 23.53
N ALA A 208 4.36 -27.45 23.67
CA ALA A 208 4.38 -28.78 23.05
C ALA A 208 3.17 -29.62 23.44
N ALA A 209 2.72 -29.54 24.70
CA ALA A 209 1.51 -30.21 25.16
C ALA A 209 0.23 -29.70 24.48
N ARG A 210 0.22 -28.46 23.96
CA ARG A 210 -0.97 -27.82 23.40
C ARG A 210 -1.00 -27.76 21.87
N VAL A 211 0.13 -27.48 21.24
CA VAL A 211 0.25 -27.33 19.76
C VAL A 211 1.06 -28.44 19.08
N GLY A 212 1.64 -29.36 19.86
CA GLY A 212 2.51 -30.44 19.38
C GLY A 212 4.00 -30.11 19.49
N ALA A 213 4.85 -31.14 19.56
CA ALA A 213 6.29 -30.99 19.80
C ALA A 213 7.04 -30.34 18.62
N GLU A 214 6.72 -30.70 17.38
CA GLU A 214 7.43 -30.16 16.20
C GLU A 214 7.19 -28.65 16.01
N PRO A 215 5.95 -28.11 16.08
CA PRO A 215 5.74 -26.67 15.99
C PRO A 215 6.26 -25.89 17.20
N ALA A 216 6.21 -26.49 18.40
CA ALA A 216 6.75 -25.90 19.62
C ALA A 216 8.27 -25.68 19.53
N GLU A 217 9.01 -26.67 19.02
CA GLU A 217 10.46 -26.58 18.82
C GLU A 217 10.80 -25.56 17.73
N ARG A 218 10.07 -25.60 16.59
CA ARG A 218 10.31 -24.70 15.46
C ARG A 218 10.16 -23.22 15.82
N HIS A 219 9.26 -22.88 16.74
CA HIS A 219 8.96 -21.51 17.14
C HIS A 219 9.31 -21.21 18.61
N ALA A 220 10.20 -22.00 19.23
CA ALA A 220 10.53 -21.89 20.64
C ALA A 220 11.01 -20.48 21.04
N GLU A 221 11.80 -19.83 20.17
CA GLU A 221 12.27 -18.47 20.36
C GLU A 221 11.11 -17.45 20.41
N ASP A 222 10.16 -17.52 19.47
CA ASP A 222 9.00 -16.61 19.42
C ASP A 222 8.12 -16.74 20.68
N TRP A 223 7.87 -17.98 21.12
CA TRP A 223 7.10 -18.27 22.33
C TRP A 223 7.72 -17.66 23.59
N HIS A 224 9.04 -17.75 23.71
CA HIS A 224 9.74 -17.15 24.84
C HIS A 224 9.88 -15.63 24.68
N ALA A 225 10.16 -15.13 23.48
CA ALA A 225 10.34 -13.71 23.20
C ALA A 225 9.10 -12.90 23.55
N TYR A 226 7.90 -13.39 23.20
CA TYR A 226 6.64 -12.70 23.48
C TYR A 226 6.06 -13.06 24.86
N GLY A 227 6.20 -14.32 25.30
CA GLY A 227 5.59 -14.80 26.54
C GLY A 227 6.43 -14.54 27.80
N ALA A 228 7.75 -14.43 27.69
CA ALA A 228 8.72 -14.21 28.77
C ALA A 228 8.55 -15.14 29.99
N GLY A 229 8.03 -16.35 29.77
CA GLY A 229 7.71 -17.29 30.85
C GLY A 229 6.52 -16.88 31.72
N ASN A 230 5.77 -15.83 31.37
CA ASN A 230 4.58 -15.40 32.08
C ASN A 230 3.36 -16.26 31.65
N PRO A 231 2.79 -17.08 32.56
CA PRO A 231 1.65 -17.95 32.24
C PRO A 231 0.45 -17.24 31.61
N LEU A 232 0.15 -16.00 32.02
CA LEU A 232 -0.98 -15.25 31.47
C LEU A 232 -0.72 -14.84 30.03
N LEU A 233 0.45 -14.28 29.73
CA LEU A 233 0.84 -13.93 28.36
C LEU A 233 0.90 -15.18 27.47
N LEU A 234 1.50 -16.27 27.96
CA LEU A 234 1.58 -17.54 27.25
C LEU A 234 0.19 -18.12 26.96
N SER A 235 -0.75 -18.04 27.90
CA SER A 235 -2.12 -18.52 27.68
C SER A 235 -2.84 -17.73 26.59
N ALA A 236 -2.60 -16.41 26.51
CA ALA A 236 -3.14 -15.56 25.46
C ALA A 236 -2.53 -15.89 24.10
N LEU A 237 -1.20 -16.08 24.03
CA LEU A 237 -0.50 -16.49 22.81
C LEU A 237 -0.95 -17.87 22.31
N LEU A 238 -1.16 -18.84 23.22
CA LEU A 238 -1.68 -20.16 22.88
C LEU A 238 -3.11 -20.09 22.35
N ALA A 239 -3.90 -19.12 22.81
CA ALA A 239 -5.25 -18.89 22.31
C ALA A 239 -5.27 -18.16 20.94
N GLU A 240 -4.15 -17.57 20.54
CA GLU A 240 -3.95 -16.83 19.27
C GLU A 240 -2.80 -17.44 18.44
N SER A 241 -2.67 -18.76 18.46
CA SER A 241 -1.68 -19.45 17.64
C SER A 241 -2.25 -19.85 16.29
N SER A 242 -1.47 -19.72 15.21
CA SER A 242 -1.80 -20.23 13.88
C SER A 242 -0.69 -21.15 13.40
N GLU A 243 -1.04 -22.35 12.95
CA GLU A 243 -0.08 -23.37 12.47
C GLU A 243 1.06 -23.67 13.49
N GLY A 244 0.76 -23.53 14.78
CA GLY A 244 1.73 -23.73 15.88
C GLY A 244 2.71 -22.57 16.12
N ARG A 245 2.57 -21.45 15.41
CA ARG A 245 3.29 -20.19 15.66
C ARG A 245 2.45 -19.24 16.52
N PRO A 246 3.04 -18.50 17.48
CA PRO A 246 2.31 -17.46 18.21
C PRO A 246 2.03 -16.26 17.29
N VAL A 247 0.79 -15.77 17.27
CA VAL A 247 0.39 -14.56 16.54
C VAL A 247 -0.22 -13.58 17.54
N PRO A 248 0.61 -12.73 18.21
CA PRO A 248 0.11 -11.87 19.27
C PRO A 248 -0.89 -10.84 18.70
N GLY A 249 -2.14 -10.91 19.15
CA GLY A 249 -3.24 -10.06 18.71
C GLY A 249 -3.96 -9.40 19.90
N ASP A 250 -5.28 -9.29 19.80
CA ASP A 250 -6.12 -8.61 20.78
C ASP A 250 -6.09 -9.27 22.17
N ARG A 251 -6.06 -10.62 22.23
CA ARG A 251 -6.00 -11.34 23.53
C ARG A 251 -4.65 -11.15 24.17
N TYR A 252 -3.56 -11.19 23.41
CA TYR A 252 -2.24 -10.84 23.93
C TYR A 252 -2.22 -9.40 24.49
N GLY A 253 -2.75 -8.44 23.74
CA GLY A 253 -2.89 -7.05 24.19
C GLY A 253 -3.69 -6.91 25.49
N ARG A 254 -4.81 -7.63 25.63
CA ARG A 254 -5.60 -7.67 26.87
C ARG A 254 -4.86 -8.30 28.04
N ALA A 255 -4.09 -9.37 27.79
CA ALA A 255 -3.27 -10.00 28.81
C ALA A 255 -2.15 -9.05 29.32
N VAL A 256 -1.56 -8.25 28.44
CA VAL A 256 -0.64 -7.17 28.83
C VAL A 256 -1.35 -6.14 29.72
N LEU A 257 -2.53 -5.67 29.32
CA LEU A 257 -3.33 -4.74 30.14
C LEU A 257 -3.70 -5.34 31.50
N GLU A 258 -4.03 -6.63 31.57
CA GLU A 258 -4.34 -7.33 32.81
C GLU A 258 -3.11 -7.41 33.74
N CYS A 259 -1.92 -7.66 33.19
CA CYS A 259 -0.66 -7.56 33.92
C CYS A 259 -0.43 -6.14 34.49
N LEU A 260 -0.71 -5.10 33.70
CA LEU A 260 -0.54 -3.70 34.12
C LEU A 260 -1.55 -3.29 35.20
N HIS A 261 -2.82 -3.69 35.08
CA HIS A 261 -3.87 -3.37 36.06
C HIS A 261 -3.71 -4.09 37.40
N ARG A 262 -3.15 -5.30 37.39
CA ARG A 262 -2.76 -6.02 38.61
C ARG A 262 -1.46 -5.50 39.23
N GLY A 263 -0.76 -4.62 38.52
CA GLY A 263 0.44 -3.96 38.98
C GLY A 263 0.15 -2.67 39.76
N GLU A 264 1.21 -1.99 40.18
CA GLU A 264 1.14 -0.64 40.76
C GLU A 264 0.72 0.40 39.70
N ALA A 265 0.10 1.50 40.12
CA ALA A 265 -0.35 2.57 39.23
C ALA A 265 0.81 3.18 38.41
N GLU A 266 2.01 3.17 38.97
CA GLU A 266 3.27 3.58 38.37
C GLU A 266 3.66 2.72 37.15
N LEU A 267 3.35 1.42 37.15
CA LEU A 267 3.62 0.52 36.01
C LEU A 267 2.78 0.89 34.81
N LEU A 268 1.49 1.12 35.04
CA LEU A 268 0.56 1.56 34.00
C LEU A 268 0.94 2.96 33.49
N CYS A 269 1.36 3.86 34.37
CA CYS A 269 1.85 5.19 33.98
C CYS A 269 3.11 5.11 33.10
N ALA A 270 4.10 4.31 33.51
CA ALA A 270 5.33 4.08 32.74
C ALA A 270 5.04 3.44 31.38
N ALA A 271 4.20 2.40 31.33
CA ALA A 271 3.81 1.73 30.10
C ALA A 271 3.08 2.68 29.14
N ARG A 272 2.18 3.55 29.65
CA ARG A 272 1.46 4.55 28.84
C ARG A 272 2.40 5.60 28.23
N GLY A 273 3.36 6.10 29.01
CA GLY A 273 4.35 7.04 28.49
C GLY A 273 5.28 6.40 27.47
N LEU A 274 5.77 5.19 27.75
CA LEU A 274 6.63 4.44 26.84
C LEU A 274 5.90 4.08 25.54
N ALA A 275 4.61 3.76 25.61
CA ALA A 275 3.82 3.46 24.42
C ALA A 275 3.69 4.66 23.46
N VAL A 276 3.80 5.89 23.99
CA VAL A 276 3.78 7.14 23.22
C VAL A 276 5.17 7.50 22.69
N LEU A 277 6.19 7.51 23.56
CA LEU A 277 7.53 8.03 23.25
C LEU A 277 8.45 7.01 22.55
N ASP A 278 8.21 5.70 22.75
CA ASP A 278 9.06 4.59 22.27
C ASP A 278 10.55 4.68 22.67
N GLU A 279 10.86 5.46 23.71
CA GLU A 279 12.20 5.64 24.27
C GLU A 279 12.16 5.84 25.79
N VAL A 280 13.22 5.41 26.48
CA VAL A 280 13.31 5.41 27.95
C VAL A 280 13.93 6.70 28.53
N ASP A 281 14.91 7.30 27.85
CA ASP A 281 15.74 8.36 28.45
C ASP A 281 14.93 9.63 28.80
N SER A 282 14.06 10.05 27.89
CA SER A 282 13.19 11.23 28.08
C SER A 282 11.84 10.93 28.76
N LEU A 283 11.57 9.65 29.10
CA LEU A 283 10.29 9.23 29.68
C LEU A 283 10.02 9.83 31.06
N HIS A 284 11.05 10.05 31.88
CA HIS A 284 10.89 10.69 33.20
C HIS A 284 10.42 12.16 33.08
N ARG A 285 10.93 12.89 32.08
CA ARG A 285 10.51 14.27 31.74
C ARG A 285 9.08 14.27 31.20
N LEU A 286 8.75 13.32 30.32
CA LEU A 286 7.41 13.17 29.75
C LEU A 286 6.35 12.89 30.81
N LEU A 287 6.66 12.07 31.81
CA LEU A 287 5.70 11.73 32.87
C LEU A 287 5.73 12.70 34.05
N GLY A 288 6.79 13.52 34.20
CA GLY A 288 6.98 14.40 35.36
C GLY A 288 7.25 13.62 36.65
N VAL A 289 7.94 12.49 36.55
CA VAL A 289 8.23 11.58 37.67
C VAL A 289 9.73 11.52 37.95
N GLU A 290 10.08 11.19 39.19
CA GLU A 290 11.47 10.99 39.60
C GLU A 290 12.10 9.80 38.86
N ARG A 291 13.32 9.96 38.34
CA ARG A 291 14.03 8.93 37.55
C ARG A 291 14.15 7.59 38.28
N THR A 292 14.45 7.62 39.58
CA THR A 292 14.58 6.41 40.42
C THR A 292 13.29 5.60 40.49
N ARG A 293 12.13 6.26 40.54
CA ARG A 293 10.80 5.63 40.53
C ARG A 293 10.48 5.04 39.17
N LEU A 294 10.80 5.77 38.10
CA LEU A 294 10.62 5.26 36.74
C LEU A 294 11.49 4.03 36.48
N ASP A 295 12.77 4.07 36.86
CA ASP A 295 13.67 2.93 36.66
C ASP A 295 13.19 1.68 37.42
N ARG A 296 12.57 1.86 38.59
CA ARG A 296 11.92 0.76 39.32
C ARG A 296 10.72 0.22 38.55
N ALA A 297 9.86 1.09 38.04
CA ALA A 297 8.69 0.68 37.24
C ALA A 297 9.12 -0.06 35.96
N LEU A 298 10.16 0.42 35.25
CA LEU A 298 10.68 -0.23 34.05
C LEU A 298 11.30 -1.60 34.35
N ARG A 299 12.10 -1.72 35.42
CA ARG A 299 12.61 -3.04 35.87
C ARG A 299 11.47 -4.00 36.15
N SER A 300 10.44 -3.54 36.84
CA SER A 300 9.26 -4.34 37.18
C SER A 300 8.50 -4.80 35.93
N LEU A 301 8.31 -3.92 34.94
CA LEU A 301 7.69 -4.27 33.66
C LEU A 301 8.50 -5.30 32.87
N THR A 302 9.83 -5.25 32.94
CA THR A 302 10.72 -6.28 32.39
C THR A 302 10.55 -7.60 33.13
N THR A 303 10.52 -7.60 34.47
CA THR A 303 10.35 -8.83 35.28
C THR A 303 8.97 -9.45 35.13
N VAL A 304 7.92 -8.66 34.89
CA VAL A 304 6.56 -9.16 34.55
C VAL A 304 6.52 -9.75 33.14
N GLY A 305 7.49 -9.40 32.27
CA GLY A 305 7.54 -9.88 30.90
C GLY A 305 6.76 -9.03 29.92
N VAL A 306 6.46 -7.77 30.23
CA VAL A 306 5.83 -6.82 29.29
C VAL A 306 6.89 -6.16 28.41
N LEU A 307 8.04 -5.85 28.99
CA LEU A 307 9.16 -5.20 28.31
C LEU A 307 10.35 -6.14 28.10
N ASP A 308 11.12 -5.82 27.08
CA ASP A 308 12.47 -6.33 26.84
C ASP A 308 13.37 -5.16 26.45
N SER A 309 14.50 -5.02 27.14
CA SER A 309 15.49 -3.97 26.83
C SER A 309 14.89 -2.55 26.72
N GLY A 310 13.87 -2.24 27.54
CA GLY A 310 13.21 -0.94 27.56
C GLY A 310 12.15 -0.71 26.47
N ARG A 311 11.79 -1.74 25.69
CA ARG A 311 10.74 -1.70 24.65
C ARG A 311 9.67 -2.74 24.90
N PHE A 312 8.47 -2.54 24.33
CA PHE A 312 7.44 -3.57 24.35
C PHE A 312 7.92 -4.80 23.58
N ARG A 313 7.69 -6.00 24.13
CA ARG A 313 8.05 -7.26 23.47
C ARG A 313 7.32 -7.48 22.15
N HIS A 314 6.16 -6.85 21.97
CA HIS A 314 5.38 -6.90 20.74
C HIS A 314 4.48 -5.68 20.60
N GLU A 315 4.28 -5.23 19.35
CA GLU A 315 3.48 -4.04 19.01
C GLU A 315 2.02 -4.16 19.47
N ALA A 316 1.43 -5.36 19.44
CA ALA A 316 0.07 -5.58 19.95
C ALA A 316 -0.10 -5.17 21.43
N GLY A 317 0.93 -5.35 22.26
CA GLY A 317 0.92 -4.88 23.64
C GLY A 317 0.94 -3.35 23.73
N ARG A 318 1.78 -2.69 22.92
CA ARG A 318 1.87 -1.23 22.82
C ARG A 318 0.54 -0.63 22.35
N LEU A 319 -0.04 -1.17 21.28
CA LEU A 319 -1.31 -0.73 20.71
C LEU A 319 -2.47 -0.92 21.69
N ALA A 320 -2.50 -2.00 22.47
CA ALA A 320 -3.52 -2.20 23.49
C ALA A 320 -3.45 -1.13 24.60
N VAL A 321 -2.24 -0.76 25.03
CA VAL A 321 -2.04 0.35 25.99
C VAL A 321 -2.48 1.69 25.38
N LEU A 322 -2.15 1.95 24.11
CA LEU A 322 -2.57 3.17 23.41
C LEU A 322 -4.08 3.27 23.20
N ALA A 323 -4.74 2.14 22.93
CA ALA A 323 -6.18 2.08 22.72
C ALA A 323 -6.98 2.32 24.02
N GLU A 324 -6.41 1.95 25.17
CA GLU A 324 -7.03 2.15 26.48
C GLU A 324 -6.94 3.61 26.98
N LEU A 325 -5.97 4.39 26.47
CA LEU A 325 -5.80 5.80 26.83
C LEU A 325 -7.02 6.63 26.36
N LYS A 326 -7.60 7.39 27.31
CA LYS A 326 -8.61 8.40 26.97
C LYS A 326 -8.04 9.37 25.91
N PRO A 327 -8.80 9.73 24.84
CA PRO A 327 -8.29 10.55 23.75
C PRO A 327 -7.59 11.84 24.20
N ALA A 328 -8.18 12.58 25.15
CA ALA A 328 -7.60 13.79 25.69
C ALA A 328 -6.23 13.57 26.37
N LYS A 329 -6.06 12.42 27.05
CA LYS A 329 -4.78 12.11 27.71
C LYS A 329 -3.73 11.65 26.71
N ARG A 330 -4.13 10.91 25.67
CA ARG A 330 -3.25 10.54 24.56
C ARG A 330 -2.73 11.77 23.82
N MET A 331 -3.61 12.72 23.50
CA MET A 331 -3.23 14.00 22.88
C MET A 331 -2.25 14.80 23.75
N ASP A 332 -2.52 14.91 25.06
CA ASP A 332 -1.62 15.57 26.03
C ASP A 332 -0.22 14.93 26.07
N LEU A 333 -0.14 13.59 26.05
CA LEU A 333 1.14 12.89 26.01
C LEU A 333 1.88 13.11 24.69
N HIS A 334 1.21 13.02 23.55
CA HIS A 334 1.85 13.28 22.25
C HIS A 334 2.30 14.74 22.12
N ARG A 335 1.54 15.71 22.66
CA ARG A 335 1.95 17.12 22.70
C ARG A 335 3.27 17.29 23.47
N ARG A 336 3.32 16.76 24.70
CA ARG A 336 4.52 16.84 25.53
C ARG A 336 5.70 16.07 24.93
N ALA A 337 5.44 14.95 24.25
CA ALA A 337 6.47 14.20 23.52
C ALA A 337 7.04 15.04 22.37
N ALA A 338 6.19 15.69 21.56
CA ALA A 338 6.65 16.58 20.49
C ALA A 338 7.50 17.75 21.01
N GLU A 339 7.09 18.37 22.12
CA GLU A 339 7.85 19.44 22.79
C GLU A 339 9.23 18.94 23.24
N LEU A 340 9.29 17.79 23.92
CA LEU A 340 10.55 17.20 24.39
C LEU A 340 11.47 16.79 23.23
N CYS A 341 10.94 16.14 22.20
CA CYS A 341 11.71 15.76 21.02
C CYS A 341 12.28 16.99 20.30
N HIS A 342 11.53 18.10 20.27
CA HIS A 342 12.04 19.37 19.72
C HIS A 342 13.16 19.96 20.58
N GLU A 343 13.01 20.00 21.91
CA GLU A 343 14.04 20.47 22.85
C GLU A 343 15.33 19.64 22.77
N ASP A 344 15.20 18.33 22.59
CA ASP A 344 16.32 17.39 22.48
C ASP A 344 16.95 17.37 21.06
N GLY A 345 16.39 18.10 20.09
CA GLY A 345 16.91 18.17 18.71
C GLY A 345 16.73 16.89 17.90
N ALA A 346 15.64 16.15 18.15
CA ALA A 346 15.30 14.93 17.42
C ALA A 346 15.01 15.20 15.93
N PRO A 347 15.08 14.16 15.06
CA PRO A 347 14.68 14.28 13.66
C PRO A 347 13.26 14.84 13.50
N THR A 348 13.08 15.73 12.53
CA THR A 348 11.80 16.43 12.25
C THR A 348 10.63 15.48 12.04
N GLU A 349 10.89 14.32 11.43
CA GLU A 349 9.89 13.27 11.24
C GLU A 349 9.34 12.70 12.54
N VAL A 350 10.20 12.40 13.52
CA VAL A 350 9.79 11.87 14.84
C VAL A 350 8.89 12.90 15.54
N ILE A 351 9.26 14.18 15.45
CA ILE A 351 8.46 15.28 16.01
C ILE A 351 7.12 15.39 15.27
N ALA A 352 7.12 15.31 13.94
CA ALA A 352 5.92 15.39 13.10
C ALA A 352 4.92 14.25 13.40
N GLU A 353 5.39 13.02 13.61
CA GLU A 353 4.55 11.88 13.99
C GLU A 353 3.82 12.12 15.32
N HIS A 354 4.49 12.70 16.31
CA HIS A 354 3.84 13.10 17.55
C HIS A 354 2.85 14.26 17.36
N LEU A 355 3.18 15.24 16.53
CA LEU A 355 2.29 16.36 16.22
C LEU A 355 0.99 15.93 15.53
N LEU A 356 1.01 14.88 14.69
CA LEU A 356 -0.21 14.32 14.09
C LEU A 356 -1.22 13.82 15.13
N HIS A 357 -0.75 13.45 16.33
CA HIS A 357 -1.57 12.87 17.39
C HIS A 357 -1.80 13.80 18.60
N SER A 358 -1.15 14.97 18.64
CA SER A 358 -1.16 15.89 19.79
C SER A 358 -2.35 16.86 19.81
N GLY A 359 -3.04 17.03 18.68
CA GLY A 359 -4.00 18.12 18.46
C GLY A 359 -3.31 19.43 18.07
N PRO A 360 -4.07 20.54 17.88
CA PRO A 360 -3.49 21.81 17.48
C PRO A 360 -2.55 22.35 18.57
N LEU A 361 -1.31 22.63 18.18
CA LEU A 361 -0.28 23.24 19.03
C LEU A 361 0.10 24.60 18.43
N ASP A 362 -0.07 25.66 19.22
CA ASP A 362 0.28 27.03 18.84
C ASP A 362 1.71 27.34 19.31
N ALA A 363 2.69 26.87 18.54
CA ALA A 363 4.11 27.12 18.80
C ALA A 363 4.86 27.47 17.50
N PRO A 364 5.75 28.49 17.50
CA PRO A 364 6.40 28.97 16.27
C PRO A 364 7.25 27.94 15.52
N TRP A 365 7.73 26.90 16.21
CA TRP A 365 8.57 25.86 15.62
C TRP A 365 7.77 24.76 14.89
N VAL A 366 6.45 24.68 15.11
CA VAL A 366 5.60 23.60 14.56
C VAL A 366 5.56 23.62 13.04
N VAL A 367 5.29 24.78 12.45
CA VAL A 367 5.17 24.91 10.99
C VAL A 367 6.51 24.63 10.29
N PRO A 368 7.66 25.19 10.72
CA PRO A 368 8.97 24.82 10.17
C PRO A 368 9.25 23.32 10.22
N VAL A 369 9.06 22.67 11.38
CA VAL A 369 9.31 21.23 11.55
C VAL A 369 8.43 20.38 10.63
N LEU A 370 7.14 20.66 10.56
CA LEU A 370 6.22 19.94 9.68
C LEU A 370 6.55 20.16 8.19
N THR A 371 6.99 21.35 7.82
CA THR A 371 7.40 21.66 6.44
C THR A 371 8.68 20.90 6.06
N GLU A 372 9.65 20.84 6.95
CA GLU A 372 10.90 20.10 6.75
C GLU A 372 10.64 18.59 6.68
N ALA A 373 9.89 18.04 7.63
CA ALA A 373 9.47 16.64 7.64
C ALA A 373 8.69 16.25 6.38
N ALA A 374 7.82 17.15 5.87
CA ALA A 374 7.17 16.94 4.60
C ALA A 374 8.17 16.90 3.44
N GLY A 375 9.16 17.80 3.43
CA GLY A 375 10.24 17.79 2.44
C GLY A 375 11.08 16.50 2.47
N ASP A 376 11.42 16.00 3.65
CA ASP A 376 12.10 14.72 3.84
C ASP A 376 11.26 13.55 3.31
N ALA A 377 10.00 13.48 3.74
CA ALA A 377 9.08 12.44 3.30
C ALA A 377 8.88 12.45 1.78
N LEU A 378 8.80 13.63 1.14
CA LEU A 378 8.71 13.74 -0.32
C LEU A 378 9.99 13.22 -1.01
N ARG A 379 11.17 13.60 -0.52
CA ARG A 379 12.47 13.11 -1.06
C ARG A 379 12.60 11.59 -0.98
N GLU A 380 12.00 10.97 0.03
CA GLU A 380 11.97 9.51 0.21
C GLU A 380 10.78 8.83 -0.50
N GLY A 381 9.96 9.58 -1.23
CA GLY A 381 8.78 9.04 -1.94
C GLY A 381 7.56 8.76 -1.06
N ARG A 382 7.59 9.15 0.22
CA ARG A 382 6.50 8.97 1.20
C ARG A 382 5.48 10.11 1.11
N VAL A 383 4.73 10.14 0.00
CA VAL A 383 3.79 11.23 -0.32
C VAL A 383 2.63 11.37 0.68
N LYS A 384 2.09 10.26 1.20
CA LYS A 384 0.95 10.29 2.14
C LYS A 384 1.32 10.99 3.47
N PRO A 385 2.40 10.60 4.18
CA PRO A 385 2.89 11.35 5.34
C PRO A 385 3.14 12.83 5.05
N ALA A 386 3.77 13.16 3.91
CA ALA A 386 4.02 14.55 3.54
C ALA A 386 2.72 15.37 3.42
N ILE A 387 1.65 14.80 2.84
CA ILE A 387 0.34 15.46 2.77
C ILE A 387 -0.25 15.69 4.17
N GLU A 388 -0.12 14.71 5.07
CA GLU A 388 -0.61 14.84 6.45
C GLU A 388 0.15 15.93 7.22
N TYR A 389 1.48 15.97 7.09
CA TYR A 389 2.32 17.02 7.67
C TYR A 389 1.99 18.40 7.11
N LEU A 390 1.89 18.55 5.79
CA LEU A 390 1.54 19.83 5.13
C LEU A 390 0.13 20.30 5.48
N ARG A 391 -0.84 19.38 5.62
CA ARG A 391 -2.18 19.74 6.10
C ARG A 391 -2.13 20.25 7.52
N LEU A 392 -1.41 19.58 8.42
CA LEU A 392 -1.28 20.04 9.79
C LEU A 392 -0.58 21.41 9.86
N ALA A 393 0.51 21.59 9.10
CA ALA A 393 1.22 22.85 8.99
C ALA A 393 0.30 23.98 8.48
N TRP A 394 -0.50 23.72 7.46
CA TRP A 394 -1.43 24.69 6.88
C TRP A 394 -2.53 25.14 7.87
N HIS A 395 -2.99 24.23 8.74
CA HIS A 395 -3.94 24.58 9.81
C HIS A 395 -3.26 25.35 10.94
N ALA A 396 -2.00 25.04 11.25
CA ALA A 396 -1.22 25.71 12.30
C ALA A 396 -0.65 27.08 11.87
N ALA A 397 -0.56 27.36 10.57
CA ALA A 397 -0.05 28.62 10.06
C ALA A 397 -0.91 29.82 10.50
N CYS A 398 -0.26 30.80 11.13
CA CYS A 398 -0.88 32.05 11.60
C CYS A 398 -0.73 33.20 10.59
N ASP A 399 0.29 33.15 9.72
CA ASP A 399 0.52 34.12 8.65
C ASP A 399 -0.10 33.65 7.34
N GLU A 400 -0.74 34.57 6.63
CA GLU A 400 -1.47 34.29 5.39
C GLU A 400 -0.51 34.00 4.23
N ARG A 401 0.70 34.60 4.23
CA ARG A 401 1.74 34.27 3.23
C ARG A 401 2.30 32.87 3.45
N GLU A 402 2.59 32.51 4.70
CA GLU A 402 3.01 31.16 5.06
C GLU A 402 1.93 30.12 4.72
N ARG A 403 0.66 30.41 5.02
CA ARG A 403 -0.49 29.57 4.63
C ARG A 403 -0.59 29.40 3.12
N THR A 404 -0.36 30.45 2.34
CA THR A 404 -0.33 30.40 0.86
C THR A 404 0.78 29.49 0.35
N ARG A 405 2.01 29.63 0.88
CA ARG A 405 3.15 28.76 0.52
C ARG A 405 2.85 27.29 0.81
N LEU A 406 2.32 26.99 2.00
CA LEU A 406 1.93 25.63 2.39
C LEU A 406 0.80 25.07 1.53
N ALA A 407 -0.16 25.91 1.11
CA ALA A 407 -1.24 25.51 0.21
C ALA A 407 -0.71 25.06 -1.15
N ILE A 408 0.30 25.73 -1.70
CA ILE A 408 0.96 25.33 -2.96
C ILE A 408 1.75 24.03 -2.79
N MET A 409 2.53 23.90 -1.71
CA MET A 409 3.25 22.65 -1.41
C MET A 409 2.29 21.47 -1.26
N LEU A 410 1.17 21.69 -0.55
CA LEU A 410 0.12 20.69 -0.37
C LEU A 410 -0.56 20.34 -1.71
N MET A 411 -0.88 21.32 -2.55
CA MET A 411 -1.41 21.09 -3.89
C MET A 411 -0.46 20.21 -4.71
N ARG A 412 0.84 20.52 -4.73
CA ARG A 412 1.86 19.74 -5.45
C ARG A 412 1.91 18.30 -4.94
N ALA A 413 1.89 18.12 -3.61
CA ALA A 413 1.93 16.78 -3.00
C ALA A 413 0.65 15.97 -3.30
N GLU A 414 -0.52 16.58 -3.19
CA GLU A 414 -1.80 15.92 -3.44
C GLU A 414 -2.00 15.53 -4.89
N TRP A 415 -1.60 16.39 -5.84
CA TRP A 415 -1.70 16.09 -7.27
C TRP A 415 -0.98 14.78 -7.61
N ARG A 416 0.14 14.48 -6.97
CA ARG A 416 0.90 13.23 -7.18
C ARG A 416 0.09 11.97 -6.89
N ILE A 417 -0.92 12.04 -6.03
CA ILE A 417 -1.81 10.90 -5.74
C ILE A 417 -3.11 11.03 -6.53
N ASN A 418 -3.74 12.19 -6.45
CA ASN A 418 -5.03 12.44 -7.07
C ASN A 418 -5.05 13.88 -7.64
N PRO A 419 -4.90 14.04 -8.96
CA PRO A 419 -4.99 15.33 -9.64
C PRO A 419 -6.25 16.14 -9.31
N ALA A 420 -7.35 15.50 -8.86
CA ALA A 420 -8.57 16.20 -8.49
C ALA A 420 -8.61 16.76 -7.07
N ALA A 421 -7.73 16.31 -6.18
CA ALA A 421 -7.74 16.74 -4.78
C ALA A 421 -7.56 18.27 -4.60
N PRO A 422 -6.69 18.96 -5.38
CA PRO A 422 -6.51 20.40 -5.22
C PRO A 422 -7.65 21.27 -5.75
N ALA A 423 -8.59 20.73 -6.54
CA ALA A 423 -9.58 21.50 -7.30
C ALA A 423 -10.36 22.54 -6.46
N ARG A 424 -10.68 22.19 -5.21
CA ARG A 424 -11.44 23.05 -4.28
C ARG A 424 -10.69 24.30 -3.83
N ARG A 425 -9.35 24.27 -3.86
CA ARG A 425 -8.47 25.36 -3.40
C ARG A 425 -7.96 26.24 -4.52
N LEU A 426 -8.18 25.87 -5.78
CA LEU A 426 -7.59 26.60 -6.91
C LEU A 426 -8.12 28.03 -7.01
N THR A 427 -9.40 28.27 -6.73
CA THR A 427 -9.97 29.61 -6.74
C THR A 427 -9.36 30.50 -5.65
N ASP A 428 -9.19 29.97 -4.43
CA ASP A 428 -8.53 30.69 -3.34
C ASP A 428 -7.08 31.04 -3.70
N LEU A 429 -6.36 30.12 -4.36
CA LEU A 429 -4.99 30.35 -4.81
C LEU A 429 -4.90 31.44 -5.90
N VAL A 430 -5.86 31.54 -6.82
CA VAL A 430 -5.94 32.65 -7.78
C VAL A 430 -6.13 33.99 -7.06
N GLU A 431 -6.99 34.04 -6.05
CA GLU A 431 -7.17 35.26 -5.25
C GLU A 431 -5.89 35.64 -4.50
N THR A 432 -5.15 34.68 -3.94
CA THR A 432 -3.86 34.96 -3.28
C THR A 432 -2.80 35.48 -4.25
N MET A 433 -2.81 35.03 -5.51
CA MET A 433 -1.96 35.56 -6.58
C MET A 433 -2.32 37.01 -6.90
N GLN A 434 -3.60 37.33 -7.08
CA GLN A 434 -4.06 38.71 -7.34
C GLN A 434 -3.64 39.68 -6.23
N ARG A 435 -3.53 39.19 -4.99
CA ARG A 435 -3.02 39.96 -3.83
C ARG A 435 -1.49 40.07 -3.77
N GLY A 436 -0.77 39.44 -4.70
CA GLY A 436 0.70 39.46 -4.78
C GLY A 436 1.41 38.54 -3.78
N TRP A 437 0.71 37.56 -3.20
CA TRP A 437 1.29 36.58 -2.26
C TRP A 437 1.77 35.30 -2.93
N LEU A 438 1.44 35.13 -4.21
CA LEU A 438 1.91 34.04 -5.06
C LEU A 438 2.55 34.65 -6.31
N SER A 439 3.80 34.28 -6.60
CA SER A 439 4.52 34.75 -7.79
C SER A 439 5.51 33.69 -8.29
N GLY A 440 6.09 33.95 -9.46
CA GLY A 440 7.17 33.13 -10.00
C GLY A 440 6.73 31.72 -10.45
N SER A 441 7.60 30.73 -10.23
CA SER A 441 7.37 29.32 -10.61
C SER A 441 6.14 28.70 -9.93
N ASP A 442 5.75 29.15 -8.73
CA ASP A 442 4.56 28.65 -8.04
C ASP A 442 3.26 29.02 -8.77
N ALA A 443 3.19 30.21 -9.36
CA ALA A 443 2.06 30.64 -10.18
C ALA A 443 1.98 29.85 -11.50
N VAL A 444 3.11 29.46 -12.09
CA VAL A 444 3.12 28.56 -13.27
C VAL A 444 2.49 27.20 -12.93
N VAL A 445 2.79 26.65 -11.75
CA VAL A 445 2.17 25.38 -11.30
C VAL A 445 0.67 25.56 -11.08
N LEU A 446 0.23 26.68 -10.50
CA LEU A 446 -1.20 27.01 -10.37
C LEU A 446 -1.89 27.07 -11.74
N ALA A 447 -1.31 27.77 -12.72
CA ALA A 447 -1.87 27.86 -14.07
C ALA A 447 -2.07 26.48 -14.70
N ARG A 448 -1.10 25.58 -14.56
CA ARG A 448 -1.21 24.20 -15.05
C ARG A 448 -2.33 23.43 -14.34
N ALA A 449 -2.54 23.67 -13.03
CA ALA A 449 -3.66 23.11 -12.25
C ALA A 449 -5.01 23.56 -12.81
N LEU A 450 -5.15 24.85 -13.05
CA LEU A 450 -6.36 25.45 -13.59
C LEU A 450 -6.69 24.84 -14.95
N LEU A 451 -5.71 24.70 -15.84
CA LEU A 451 -5.87 24.09 -17.16
C LEU A 451 -6.30 22.63 -17.08
N TRP A 452 -5.66 21.83 -16.21
CA TRP A 452 -6.09 20.45 -15.97
C TRP A 452 -7.57 20.39 -15.62
N HIS A 453 -8.05 21.31 -14.78
CA HIS A 453 -9.45 21.40 -14.36
C HIS A 453 -10.38 22.13 -15.33
N GLY A 454 -9.90 22.53 -16.51
CA GLY A 454 -10.70 23.23 -17.52
C GLY A 454 -11.03 24.68 -17.18
N LYS A 455 -10.33 25.28 -16.20
CA LYS A 455 -10.48 26.70 -15.83
C LYS A 455 -9.57 27.56 -16.72
N LEU A 456 -9.91 27.63 -18.01
CA LEU A 456 -9.06 28.27 -19.03
C LEU A 456 -8.89 29.76 -18.81
N ASP A 457 -9.95 30.48 -18.41
CA ASP A 457 -9.91 31.92 -18.18
C ASP A 457 -9.07 32.28 -16.95
N ASP A 458 -9.26 31.58 -15.82
CA ASP A 458 -8.42 31.74 -14.63
C ASP A 458 -6.94 31.47 -14.96
N ALA A 459 -6.65 30.44 -15.76
CA ALA A 459 -5.28 30.14 -16.19
C ALA A 459 -4.69 31.25 -17.06
N ARG A 460 -5.48 31.82 -17.98
CA ARG A 460 -5.06 32.96 -18.81
C ARG A 460 -4.72 34.17 -17.95
N GLU A 461 -5.54 34.47 -16.95
CA GLU A 461 -5.28 35.55 -15.99
C GLU A 461 -3.96 35.35 -15.25
N VAL A 462 -3.65 34.11 -14.82
CA VAL A 462 -2.36 33.79 -14.17
C VAL A 462 -1.18 34.03 -15.12
N PHE A 463 -1.28 33.63 -16.39
CA PHE A 463 -0.21 33.89 -17.37
C PHE A 463 -0.06 35.39 -17.67
N ASP A 464 -1.15 36.13 -17.81
CA ASP A 464 -1.13 37.58 -18.03
C ASP A 464 -0.43 38.29 -16.86
N HIS A 465 -0.76 37.90 -15.61
CA HIS A 465 -0.11 38.42 -14.41
C HIS A 465 1.40 38.12 -14.38
N LEU A 466 1.81 36.91 -14.77
CA LEU A 466 3.21 36.52 -14.87
C LEU A 466 3.98 37.31 -15.94
N THR A 467 3.33 37.70 -17.04
CA THR A 467 3.96 38.48 -18.11
C THR A 467 3.97 39.99 -17.86
N GLY A 468 3.00 40.51 -17.10
CA GLY A 468 2.88 41.94 -16.79
C GLY A 468 3.66 42.42 -15.56
N SER A 469 4.26 41.51 -14.79
CA SER A 469 5.02 41.84 -13.58
C SER A 469 6.53 41.91 -13.84
N ASP A 470 7.28 42.75 -13.10
CA ASP A 470 8.76 42.85 -13.13
C ASP A 470 9.50 41.53 -12.76
N VAL A 471 8.74 40.45 -12.52
CA VAL A 471 9.15 39.06 -12.26
C VAL A 471 9.94 38.44 -13.44
N ALA A 472 9.97 39.11 -14.60
CA ALA A 472 10.80 38.77 -15.76
C ALA A 472 12.32 38.66 -15.47
N HIS A 473 12.79 39.10 -14.29
CA HIS A 473 14.20 39.06 -13.90
C HIS A 473 14.65 37.79 -13.14
N ASP A 474 13.74 36.87 -12.79
CA ASP A 474 14.09 35.57 -12.19
C ASP A 474 14.33 34.49 -13.26
N PRO A 475 15.56 33.95 -13.40
CA PRO A 475 15.87 32.93 -14.40
C PRO A 475 15.07 31.63 -14.24
N GLU A 476 14.69 31.25 -13.02
CA GLU A 476 13.91 30.03 -12.77
C GLU A 476 12.48 30.19 -13.28
N THR A 477 11.82 31.30 -12.94
CA THR A 477 10.49 31.63 -13.44
C THR A 477 10.48 31.76 -14.98
N ALA A 478 11.48 32.41 -15.58
CA ALA A 478 11.57 32.54 -17.03
C ALA A 478 11.65 31.17 -17.73
N LEU A 479 12.39 30.23 -17.16
CA LEU A 479 12.51 28.87 -17.67
C LEU A 479 11.21 28.07 -17.52
N GLU A 480 10.57 28.11 -16.35
CA GLU A 480 9.27 27.46 -16.14
C GLU A 480 8.19 28.01 -17.08
N LEU A 481 8.20 29.32 -17.32
CA LEU A 481 7.31 29.97 -18.27
C LEU A 481 7.58 29.50 -19.70
N ALA A 482 8.84 29.38 -20.12
CA ALA A 482 9.20 28.85 -21.44
C ALA A 482 8.75 27.39 -21.64
N ILE A 483 8.89 26.55 -20.61
CA ILE A 483 8.40 25.17 -20.60
C ILE A 483 6.87 25.14 -20.73
N ALA A 484 6.17 25.96 -19.93
CA ALA A 484 4.71 26.04 -19.92
C ALA A 484 4.15 26.56 -21.25
N ARG A 485 4.77 27.59 -21.85
CA ARG A 485 4.41 28.12 -23.18
C ARG A 485 4.54 27.06 -24.26
N SER A 486 5.65 26.32 -24.25
CA SER A 486 5.88 25.22 -25.20
C SER A 486 4.79 24.16 -25.06
N TRP A 487 4.47 23.75 -23.84
CA TRP A 487 3.42 22.76 -23.57
C TRP A 487 2.01 23.26 -23.94
N LEU A 488 1.70 24.54 -23.70
CA LEU A 488 0.44 25.17 -24.10
C LEU A 488 0.26 25.14 -25.61
N ARG A 489 1.28 25.51 -26.39
CA ARG A 489 1.21 25.47 -27.86
C ARG A 489 0.91 24.09 -28.42
N SER A 490 1.37 23.02 -27.76
CA SER A 490 1.09 21.65 -28.19
C SER A 490 -0.21 21.06 -27.62
N THR A 491 -0.69 21.54 -26.48
CA THR A 491 -1.81 20.92 -25.74
C THR A 491 -3.07 21.78 -25.70
N TYR A 492 -2.95 23.09 -25.50
CA TYR A 492 -4.02 24.10 -25.43
C TYR A 492 -3.79 25.20 -26.49
N PRO A 493 -3.83 24.86 -27.79
CA PRO A 493 -3.52 25.82 -28.85
C PRO A 493 -4.54 26.97 -28.97
N SER A 494 -5.71 26.88 -28.31
CA SER A 494 -6.68 27.98 -28.25
C SER A 494 -6.23 29.14 -27.34
N ILE A 495 -5.26 28.90 -26.46
CA ILE A 495 -4.72 29.93 -25.57
C ILE A 495 -3.59 30.66 -26.30
N GLU A 496 -3.90 31.86 -26.81
CA GLU A 496 -2.89 32.77 -27.33
C GLU A 496 -2.04 33.32 -26.19
N LEU A 497 -0.72 33.21 -26.33
CA LEU A 497 0.25 33.78 -25.40
C LEU A 497 1.06 34.87 -26.10
N PRO A 498 1.54 35.90 -25.39
CA PRO A 498 2.43 36.91 -25.93
C PRO A 498 3.69 36.26 -26.56
N PRO A 499 4.24 36.84 -27.65
CA PRO A 499 5.41 36.30 -28.34
C PRO A 499 6.64 36.17 -27.42
N ASP A 500 7.54 35.26 -27.77
CA ASP A 500 8.73 34.91 -26.99
C ASP A 500 9.69 36.09 -26.82
N GLU A 501 10.07 36.35 -25.57
CA GLU A 501 11.46 36.65 -25.27
C GLU A 501 12.10 35.31 -24.91
N THR A 502 12.75 34.64 -25.88
CA THR A 502 13.53 33.43 -25.56
C THR A 502 14.57 33.82 -24.51
N PRO A 503 14.52 33.25 -23.28
CA PRO A 503 15.50 33.59 -22.27
C PRO A 503 16.88 33.21 -22.82
N THR A 504 17.80 34.17 -22.88
CA THR A 504 19.21 33.86 -23.09
C THR A 504 19.62 32.97 -21.92
N PRO A 505 20.06 31.72 -22.16
CA PRO A 505 20.40 30.82 -21.07
C PRO A 505 21.51 31.46 -20.25
N SER A 506 21.19 31.84 -19.01
CA SER A 506 22.19 32.26 -18.03
C SER A 506 23.12 31.09 -17.74
N THR A 507 24.35 31.38 -17.32
CA THR A 507 25.47 30.42 -17.25
C THR A 507 25.33 29.31 -16.18
N HIS A 508 24.18 29.12 -15.53
CA HIS A 508 23.98 28.15 -14.45
C HIS A 508 22.59 27.49 -14.41
N VAL A 509 22.04 27.02 -15.54
CA VAL A 509 20.78 26.24 -15.54
C VAL A 509 21.04 24.75 -15.23
N PRO A 510 20.34 24.12 -14.27
CA PRO A 510 20.46 22.69 -14.01
C PRO A 510 20.12 21.83 -15.25
N LEU A 511 20.88 20.75 -15.46
CA LEU A 511 20.69 19.85 -16.61
C LEU A 511 19.27 19.26 -16.68
N THR A 512 18.66 18.97 -15.53
CA THR A 512 17.28 18.50 -15.44
C THR A 512 16.31 19.50 -16.08
N ALA A 513 16.44 20.79 -15.78
CA ALA A 513 15.58 21.84 -16.32
C ALA A 513 15.79 22.05 -17.83
N ILE A 514 17.02 21.84 -18.33
CA ILE A 514 17.32 21.82 -19.77
C ILE A 514 16.55 20.67 -20.45
N HIS A 515 16.60 19.45 -19.91
CA HIS A 515 15.85 18.32 -20.48
C HIS A 515 14.34 18.55 -20.49
N ARG A 516 13.78 19.22 -19.47
CA ARG A 516 12.35 19.60 -19.45
C ARG A 516 12.01 20.51 -20.61
N LEU A 517 12.80 21.54 -20.84
CA LEU A 517 12.61 22.45 -21.97
C LEU A 517 12.80 21.72 -23.31
N GLU A 518 13.89 20.96 -23.49
CA GLU A 518 14.16 20.20 -24.72
C GLU A 518 13.00 19.26 -25.08
N SER A 519 12.44 18.52 -24.12
CA SER A 519 11.32 17.60 -24.36
C SER A 519 10.01 18.31 -24.73
N SER A 520 9.71 19.43 -24.07
CA SER A 520 8.51 20.24 -24.33
C SER A 520 8.58 20.88 -25.71
N VAL A 521 9.75 21.45 -26.07
CA VAL A 521 10.01 22.01 -27.40
C VAL A 521 9.95 20.91 -28.47
N ALA A 522 10.56 19.74 -28.23
CA ALA A 522 10.53 18.64 -29.19
C ALA A 522 9.10 18.19 -29.53
N LEU A 523 8.22 18.07 -28.53
CA LEU A 523 6.80 17.75 -28.76
C LEU A 523 6.12 18.83 -29.60
N THR A 524 6.33 20.10 -29.24
CA THR A 524 5.73 21.24 -29.93
C THR A 524 6.22 21.37 -31.36
N ASP A 525 7.51 21.17 -31.62
CA ASP A 525 8.08 21.18 -32.96
C ASP A 525 7.48 20.06 -33.82
N VAL A 526 7.37 18.84 -33.28
CA VAL A 526 6.73 17.72 -34.00
C VAL A 526 5.28 18.04 -34.34
N ILE A 527 4.52 18.61 -33.40
CA ILE A 527 3.09 18.90 -33.57
C ILE A 527 2.84 20.09 -34.52
N VAL A 528 3.58 21.17 -34.36
CA VAL A 528 3.32 22.45 -35.05
C VAL A 528 4.09 22.54 -36.37
N THR A 529 5.30 21.99 -36.44
CA THR A 529 6.17 22.10 -37.62
C THR A 529 6.36 20.78 -38.38
N GLY A 530 5.97 19.66 -37.79
CA GLY A 530 6.18 18.31 -38.32
C GLY A 530 7.47 17.65 -37.78
N PRO A 531 7.64 16.33 -37.99
CA PRO A 531 8.75 15.58 -37.42
C PRO A 531 10.09 15.96 -38.07
N ARG A 532 10.99 16.54 -37.27
CA ARG A 532 12.38 16.84 -37.67
C ARG A 532 13.37 15.95 -36.92
N SER A 533 14.50 15.65 -37.55
CA SER A 533 15.50 14.72 -37.01
C SER A 533 16.13 15.19 -35.70
N ASP A 534 16.29 16.50 -35.52
CA ASP A 534 16.80 17.14 -34.31
C ASP A 534 15.84 17.02 -33.12
N ALA A 535 14.56 17.33 -33.32
CA ALA A 535 13.52 17.21 -32.29
C ALA A 535 13.37 15.76 -31.81
N ILE A 536 13.35 14.80 -32.74
CA ILE A 536 13.30 13.36 -32.43
C ILE A 536 14.55 12.92 -31.67
N ALA A 537 15.74 13.32 -32.12
CA ALA A 537 16.99 12.97 -31.46
C ALA A 537 17.07 13.55 -30.04
N ALA A 538 16.55 14.76 -29.81
CA ALA A 538 16.45 15.37 -28.49
C ALA A 538 15.53 14.56 -27.57
N ALA A 539 14.31 14.22 -28.02
CA ALA A 539 13.38 13.40 -27.26
C ALA A 539 13.98 12.04 -26.83
N GLU A 540 14.68 11.35 -27.74
CA GLU A 540 15.33 10.08 -27.39
C GLU A 540 16.52 10.23 -26.45
N ARG A 541 17.27 11.32 -26.57
CA ARG A 541 18.39 11.59 -25.66
C ARG A 541 17.86 11.77 -24.25
N VAL A 542 16.80 12.57 -24.10
CA VAL A 542 16.12 12.80 -22.83
C VAL A 542 15.60 11.50 -22.24
N LEU A 543 14.87 10.68 -23.01
CA LEU A 543 14.33 9.39 -22.51
C LEU A 543 15.41 8.38 -22.09
N ARG A 544 16.64 8.48 -22.61
CA ARG A 544 17.75 7.59 -22.24
C ARG A 544 18.43 7.96 -20.93
N VAL A 545 18.37 9.23 -20.53
CA VAL A 545 19.09 9.74 -19.35
C VAL A 545 18.16 10.10 -18.19
N CYS A 546 16.85 10.20 -18.47
CA CYS A 546 15.85 10.60 -17.50
C CYS A 546 15.36 9.40 -16.68
N HIS A 547 15.25 9.60 -15.36
CA HIS A 547 14.58 8.69 -14.44
C HIS A 547 13.26 9.31 -13.98
N LEU A 548 12.31 8.47 -13.56
CA LEU A 548 10.98 8.93 -13.16
C LEU A 548 10.99 9.48 -11.73
N ASP A 549 11.15 10.80 -11.61
CA ASP A 549 11.10 11.52 -10.35
C ASP A 549 9.88 12.46 -10.27
N GLU A 550 9.90 13.39 -9.32
CA GLU A 550 8.82 14.34 -9.06
C GLU A 550 8.65 15.40 -10.16
N MET A 551 9.72 15.74 -10.88
CA MET A 551 9.78 16.85 -11.83
C MET A 551 9.83 16.38 -13.28
N THR A 552 10.13 15.09 -13.52
CA THR A 552 10.38 14.56 -14.86
C THR A 552 9.18 13.89 -15.52
N MET A 553 8.04 13.69 -14.83
CA MET A 553 6.87 13.03 -15.44
C MET A 553 6.41 13.76 -16.72
N ASP A 554 6.33 15.09 -16.70
CA ASP A 554 5.94 15.87 -17.88
C ASP A 554 7.00 15.82 -19.00
N THR A 555 8.26 15.63 -18.62
CA THR A 555 9.39 15.48 -19.54
C THR A 555 9.31 14.16 -20.28
N VAL A 556 9.09 13.07 -19.54
CA VAL A 556 8.90 11.73 -20.10
C VAL A 556 7.67 11.70 -21.00
N GLU A 557 6.55 12.27 -20.55
CA GLU A 557 5.34 12.38 -21.38
C GLU A 557 5.59 13.14 -22.68
N SER A 558 6.20 14.32 -22.61
CA SER A 558 6.45 15.16 -23.79
C SER A 558 7.37 14.43 -24.80
N ALA A 559 8.44 13.81 -24.32
CA ALA A 559 9.37 13.08 -25.17
C ALA A 559 8.75 11.81 -25.79
N LEU A 560 7.98 11.02 -25.02
CA LEU A 560 7.27 9.85 -25.56
C LEU A 560 6.25 10.24 -26.62
N LEU A 561 5.49 11.32 -26.39
CA LEU A 561 4.51 11.81 -27.34
C LEU A 561 5.17 12.42 -28.58
N ALA A 562 6.33 13.06 -28.45
CA ALA A 562 7.11 13.54 -29.59
C ALA A 562 7.52 12.38 -30.52
N LEU A 563 7.96 11.25 -29.97
CA LEU A 563 8.25 10.05 -30.76
C LEU A 563 6.97 9.43 -31.36
N THR A 564 5.89 9.43 -30.59
CA THR A 564 4.60 8.83 -31.00
C THR A 564 3.99 9.59 -32.17
N TYR A 565 3.87 10.91 -32.07
CA TYR A 565 3.35 11.78 -33.14
C TYR A 565 4.40 12.08 -34.22
N GLY A 566 5.66 11.70 -34.00
CA GLY A 566 6.71 11.70 -35.01
C GLY A 566 6.73 10.44 -35.89
N GLY A 567 5.75 9.54 -35.75
CA GLY A 567 5.65 8.31 -36.55
C GLY A 567 6.59 7.19 -36.10
N LEU A 568 7.15 7.26 -34.88
CA LEU A 568 8.12 6.31 -34.34
C LEU A 568 7.56 5.48 -33.18
N ALA A 569 6.29 5.06 -33.27
CA ALA A 569 5.59 4.29 -32.24
C ALA A 569 6.34 3.02 -31.82
N GLY A 570 6.95 2.29 -32.77
CA GLY A 570 7.77 1.10 -32.47
C GLY A 570 9.00 1.37 -31.61
N ARG A 571 9.53 2.61 -31.63
CA ARG A 571 10.67 3.05 -30.79
C ARG A 571 10.20 3.61 -29.45
N ALA A 572 9.03 4.25 -29.42
CA ALA A 572 8.41 4.77 -28.21
C ALA A 572 7.94 3.64 -27.27
N ALA A 573 7.41 2.54 -27.82
CA ALA A 573 6.84 1.43 -27.05
C ALA A 573 7.81 0.85 -26.00
N PRO A 574 9.03 0.36 -26.34
CA PRO A 574 9.94 -0.21 -25.35
C PRO A 574 10.39 0.81 -24.29
N LEU A 575 10.55 2.09 -24.68
CA LEU A 575 10.89 3.16 -23.72
C LEU A 575 9.74 3.41 -22.73
N CYS A 576 8.50 3.43 -23.22
CA CYS A 576 7.31 3.58 -22.37
C CYS A 576 7.15 2.42 -21.38
N GLU A 577 7.41 1.18 -21.80
CA GLU A 577 7.36 0.00 -20.92
C GLU A 577 8.39 0.07 -19.77
N LEU A 578 9.59 0.63 -20.02
CA LEU A 578 10.59 0.85 -18.96
C LEU A 578 10.05 1.81 -17.88
N PHE A 579 9.46 2.93 -18.29
CA PHE A 579 8.87 3.89 -17.34
C PHE A 579 7.62 3.35 -16.64
N LEU A 580 6.82 2.51 -17.30
CA LEU A 580 5.70 1.81 -16.66
C LEU A 580 6.19 0.90 -15.53
N ALA A 581 7.25 0.13 -15.77
CA ALA A 581 7.86 -0.73 -14.75
C ALA A 581 8.43 0.08 -13.58
N GLU A 582 9.09 1.21 -13.87
CA GLU A 582 9.60 2.14 -12.85
C GLU A 582 8.47 2.76 -12.01
N ALA A 583 7.39 3.23 -12.65
CA ALA A 583 6.23 3.80 -11.96
C ALA A 583 5.52 2.78 -11.05
N ALA A 584 5.44 1.52 -11.49
CA ALA A 584 4.88 0.43 -10.71
C ALA A 584 5.74 0.11 -9.48
N ALA A 585 7.07 0.08 -9.62
CA ALA A 585 8.00 -0.12 -8.52
C ALA A 585 7.91 0.99 -7.47
N LEU A 586 7.70 2.23 -7.91
CA LEU A 586 7.53 3.41 -7.04
C LEU A 586 6.11 3.55 -6.45
N GLN A 587 5.19 2.62 -6.73
CA GLN A 587 3.78 2.65 -6.28
C GLN A 587 3.09 4.00 -6.55
N ALA A 588 3.30 4.58 -7.74
CA ALA A 588 2.79 5.91 -8.09
C ALA A 588 1.60 5.81 -9.07
N PRO A 589 0.34 5.69 -8.59
CA PRO A 589 -0.81 5.36 -9.43
C PRO A 589 -1.13 6.41 -10.50
N SER A 590 -0.98 7.70 -10.18
CA SER A 590 -1.23 8.79 -11.14
C SER A 590 -0.22 8.78 -12.31
N ARG A 591 1.06 8.51 -12.03
CA ARG A 591 2.12 8.40 -13.04
C ARG A 591 1.91 7.16 -13.90
N LEU A 592 1.59 6.03 -13.26
CA LEU A 592 1.27 4.78 -13.94
C LEU A 592 0.07 4.96 -14.88
N ALA A 593 -0.97 5.67 -14.45
CA ALA A 593 -2.15 5.95 -15.26
C ALA A 593 -1.82 6.81 -16.50
N ARG A 594 -1.02 7.87 -16.35
CA ARG A 594 -0.57 8.72 -17.47
C ARG A 594 0.29 7.94 -18.47
N LEU A 595 1.24 7.14 -17.99
CA LEU A 595 2.06 6.29 -18.85
C LEU A 595 1.23 5.21 -19.54
N ALA A 596 0.24 4.62 -18.88
CA ALA A 596 -0.68 3.66 -19.48
C ALA A 596 -1.52 4.31 -20.59
N ALA A 597 -1.99 5.55 -20.40
CA ALA A 597 -2.66 6.31 -21.45
C ALA A 597 -1.75 6.54 -22.67
N ILE A 598 -0.50 6.94 -22.47
CA ILE A 598 0.48 7.10 -23.56
C ILE A 598 0.77 5.76 -24.24
N ARG A 599 0.90 4.67 -23.47
CA ARG A 599 1.12 3.34 -24.02
C ARG A 599 -0.05 2.86 -24.87
N ALA A 600 -1.28 3.20 -24.48
CA ALA A 600 -2.47 2.93 -25.28
C ALA A 600 -2.43 3.72 -26.60
N GLU A 601 -2.04 4.98 -26.56
CA GLU A 601 -1.91 5.84 -27.75
C GLU A 601 -0.81 5.34 -28.71
N ILE A 602 0.31 4.82 -28.17
CA ILE A 602 1.34 4.12 -28.94
C ILE A 602 0.77 2.84 -29.56
N ALA A 603 0.02 2.05 -28.79
CA ALA A 603 -0.56 0.79 -29.25
C ALA A 603 -1.56 0.99 -30.40
N ILE A 604 -2.36 2.06 -30.36
CA ILE A 604 -3.26 2.44 -31.47
C ILE A 604 -2.48 2.65 -32.78
N ARG A 605 -1.30 3.28 -32.72
CA ARG A 605 -0.44 3.50 -33.91
C ARG A 605 0.30 2.26 -34.38
N GLN A 606 0.56 1.32 -33.47
CA GLN A 606 1.08 -0.02 -33.81
C GLN A 606 -0.02 -0.95 -34.32
N GLY A 607 -1.30 -0.56 -34.21
CA GLY A 607 -2.42 -1.44 -34.50
C GLY A 607 -2.65 -2.55 -33.49
N ASP A 608 -1.92 -2.58 -32.36
CA ASP A 608 -2.11 -3.56 -31.27
C ASP A 608 -3.32 -3.15 -30.40
N LEU A 609 -4.51 -3.53 -30.87
CA LEU A 609 -5.78 -3.13 -30.23
C LEU A 609 -5.94 -3.74 -28.85
N ARG A 610 -5.40 -4.94 -28.62
CA ARG A 610 -5.48 -5.63 -27.32
C ARG A 610 -4.70 -4.87 -26.25
N THR A 611 -3.48 -4.44 -26.57
CA THR A 611 -2.70 -3.60 -25.66
C THR A 611 -3.32 -2.22 -25.48
N ALA A 612 -3.88 -1.63 -26.53
CA ALA A 612 -4.60 -0.36 -26.42
C ALA A 612 -5.78 -0.45 -25.42
N VAL A 613 -6.64 -1.45 -25.55
CA VAL A 613 -7.77 -1.68 -24.60
C VAL A 613 -7.26 -1.89 -23.18
N ARG A 614 -6.27 -2.78 -23.00
CA ARG A 614 -5.72 -3.10 -21.67
C ARG A 614 -5.17 -1.85 -20.98
N GLN A 615 -4.33 -1.08 -21.68
CA GLN A 615 -3.64 0.06 -21.08
C GLN A 615 -4.56 1.27 -20.89
N ALA A 616 -5.47 1.54 -21.82
CA ALA A 616 -6.44 2.61 -21.66
C ALA A 616 -7.45 2.32 -20.53
N SER A 617 -7.89 1.05 -20.39
CA SER A 617 -8.74 0.64 -19.27
C SER A 617 -8.02 0.78 -17.94
N ASN A 618 -6.78 0.29 -17.85
CA ASN A 618 -5.93 0.43 -16.66
C ASN A 618 -5.73 1.91 -16.26
N ALA A 619 -5.51 2.80 -17.23
CA ALA A 619 -5.40 4.24 -16.98
C ALA A 619 -6.68 4.83 -16.35
N LEU A 620 -7.85 4.45 -16.84
CA LEU A 620 -9.16 4.91 -16.34
C LEU A 620 -9.58 4.26 -15.01
N GLU A 621 -9.02 3.09 -14.68
CA GLU A 621 -9.21 2.42 -13.38
C GLU A 621 -8.32 3.02 -12.28
N LEU A 622 -7.06 3.32 -12.60
CA LEU A 622 -6.09 3.92 -11.67
C LEU A 622 -6.45 5.36 -11.30
N VAL A 623 -6.96 6.13 -12.25
CA VAL A 623 -7.44 7.50 -12.05
C VAL A 623 -8.87 7.61 -12.59
N PRO A 624 -9.87 7.91 -11.75
CA PRO A 624 -11.26 8.03 -12.21
C PRO A 624 -11.42 9.08 -13.31
N VAL A 625 -12.36 8.86 -14.23
CA VAL A 625 -12.69 9.77 -15.36
C VAL A 625 -12.83 11.23 -14.91
N SER A 626 -13.52 11.48 -13.80
CA SER A 626 -13.71 12.83 -13.24
C SER A 626 -12.42 13.52 -12.78
N SER A 627 -11.37 12.74 -12.53
CA SER A 627 -10.07 13.24 -12.04
C SER A 627 -9.07 13.54 -13.16
N TRP A 628 -9.34 13.11 -14.39
CA TRP A 628 -8.50 13.38 -15.56
C TRP A 628 -8.64 14.80 -16.12
N GLY A 629 -9.70 15.51 -15.74
CA GLY A 629 -9.94 16.87 -16.20
C GLY A 629 -10.00 16.95 -17.73
N ALA A 630 -9.42 18.01 -18.32
CA ALA A 630 -9.39 18.22 -19.77
C ALA A 630 -8.52 17.19 -20.52
N THR A 631 -7.74 16.36 -19.82
CA THR A 631 -6.85 15.36 -20.44
C THR A 631 -7.48 13.97 -20.59
N VAL A 632 -8.71 13.80 -20.10
CA VAL A 632 -9.45 12.52 -20.16
C VAL A 632 -9.58 11.96 -21.57
N GLY A 633 -9.61 12.85 -22.57
CA GLY A 633 -9.67 12.48 -23.97
C GLY A 633 -8.48 11.66 -24.46
N GLY A 634 -7.34 11.64 -23.76
CA GLY A 634 -6.25 10.71 -24.06
C GLY A 634 -6.68 9.24 -23.92
N PRO A 635 -6.78 8.70 -22.68
CA PRO A 635 -7.12 7.30 -22.48
C PRO A 635 -8.52 6.93 -22.96
N LEU A 636 -9.51 7.82 -22.80
CA LEU A 636 -10.88 7.56 -23.25
C LEU A 636 -10.95 7.29 -24.76
N CYS A 637 -10.29 8.12 -25.57
CA CYS A 637 -10.41 8.04 -27.02
C CYS A 637 -9.57 6.90 -27.60
N SER A 638 -8.38 6.62 -27.04
CA SER A 638 -7.62 5.41 -27.42
C SER A 638 -8.45 4.14 -27.15
N LEU A 639 -9.19 4.09 -26.03
CA LEU A 639 -10.10 2.97 -25.73
C LEU A 639 -11.25 2.87 -26.73
N VAL A 640 -11.91 3.99 -27.06
CA VAL A 640 -13.01 4.03 -28.05
C VAL A 640 -12.53 3.58 -29.43
N ILE A 641 -11.37 4.07 -29.89
CA ILE A 641 -10.80 3.68 -31.19
C ILE A 641 -10.52 2.16 -31.21
N ALA A 642 -9.88 1.64 -30.17
CA ALA A 642 -9.56 0.21 -30.08
C ALA A 642 -10.83 -0.65 -30.07
N LEU A 643 -11.79 -0.35 -29.18
CA LEU A 643 -13.05 -1.09 -29.08
C LEU A 643 -13.85 -1.05 -30.39
N THR A 644 -13.86 0.10 -31.08
CA THR A 644 -14.50 0.24 -32.39
C THR A 644 -13.84 -0.67 -33.44
N ALA A 645 -12.50 -0.68 -33.50
CA ALA A 645 -11.76 -1.55 -34.41
C ALA A 645 -11.88 -3.05 -34.07
N MET A 646 -12.16 -3.39 -32.81
CA MET A 646 -12.47 -4.74 -32.35
C MET A 646 -13.95 -5.15 -32.54
N GLY A 647 -14.81 -4.25 -33.08
CA GLY A 647 -16.24 -4.53 -33.28
C GLY A 647 -17.10 -4.43 -32.01
N ARG A 648 -16.58 -3.88 -30.91
CA ARG A 648 -17.27 -3.75 -29.61
C ARG A 648 -18.02 -2.41 -29.50
N TYR A 649 -18.99 -2.21 -30.39
CA TYR A 649 -19.65 -0.91 -30.56
C TYR A 649 -20.47 -0.46 -29.36
N GLU A 650 -21.15 -1.37 -28.65
CA GLU A 650 -21.96 -1.02 -27.47
C GLU A 650 -21.10 -0.40 -26.36
N THR A 651 -19.99 -1.05 -26.03
CA THR A 651 -19.05 -0.52 -25.02
C THR A 651 -18.42 0.80 -25.48
N ALA A 652 -18.13 0.97 -26.78
CA ALA A 652 -17.63 2.22 -27.32
C ALA A 652 -18.65 3.36 -27.20
N ARG A 653 -19.94 3.08 -27.47
CA ARG A 653 -21.04 4.02 -27.29
C ARG A 653 -21.19 4.46 -25.83
N ASP A 654 -21.20 3.49 -24.91
CA ASP A 654 -21.34 3.77 -23.48
C ASP A 654 -20.20 4.66 -22.94
N LEU A 655 -19.03 4.63 -23.58
CA LEU A 655 -17.91 5.53 -23.27
C LEU A 655 -18.10 6.93 -23.86
N LEU A 656 -18.59 7.03 -25.10
CA LEU A 656 -18.86 8.30 -25.78
C LEU A 656 -20.02 9.07 -25.13
N ASP A 657 -21.00 8.36 -24.57
CA ASP A 657 -22.16 8.94 -23.88
C ASP A 657 -21.80 9.52 -22.49
N ARG A 658 -20.58 9.29 -22.00
CA ARG A 658 -20.13 9.86 -20.72
C ARG A 658 -19.88 11.36 -20.86
N PRO A 659 -20.28 12.18 -19.87
CA PRO A 659 -19.99 13.59 -19.88
C PRO A 659 -18.48 13.83 -19.79
N VAL A 660 -17.98 14.70 -20.66
CA VAL A 660 -16.60 15.22 -20.67
C VAL A 660 -16.64 16.73 -20.47
N LEU A 661 -15.55 17.33 -19.97
CA LEU A 661 -15.48 18.78 -19.78
C LEU A 661 -15.48 19.51 -21.13
N ASP A 662 -16.28 20.56 -21.27
CA ASP A 662 -16.33 21.37 -22.50
C ASP A 662 -14.97 21.95 -22.87
N ALA A 663 -14.19 22.38 -21.86
CA ALA A 663 -12.83 22.87 -22.03
C ALA A 663 -11.88 21.86 -22.73
N MET A 664 -12.19 20.55 -22.71
CA MET A 664 -11.43 19.54 -23.46
C MET A 664 -11.45 19.81 -24.96
N PHE A 665 -12.56 20.34 -25.51
CA PHE A 665 -12.70 20.62 -26.95
C PHE A 665 -11.84 21.78 -27.43
N GLU A 666 -11.28 22.56 -26.50
CA GLU A 666 -10.29 23.61 -26.76
C GLU A 666 -8.84 23.10 -26.71
N THR A 667 -8.65 21.80 -26.50
CA THR A 667 -7.34 21.16 -26.41
C THR A 667 -7.12 20.17 -27.55
N ARG A 668 -5.87 19.69 -27.69
CA ARG A 668 -5.58 18.55 -28.58
C ARG A 668 -6.41 17.30 -28.25
N TYR A 669 -6.87 17.13 -27.00
CA TYR A 669 -7.69 15.99 -26.60
C TYR A 669 -9.12 16.10 -27.15
N GLY A 670 -9.59 17.30 -27.46
CA GLY A 670 -10.80 17.53 -28.26
C GLY A 670 -10.70 16.91 -29.65
N LEU A 671 -9.52 17.00 -30.29
CA LEU A 671 -9.27 16.34 -31.57
C LEU A 671 -9.31 14.81 -31.44
N HIS A 672 -8.75 14.26 -30.36
CA HIS A 672 -8.82 12.82 -30.07
C HIS A 672 -10.28 12.36 -29.98
N TYR A 673 -11.12 13.13 -29.28
CA TYR A 673 -12.53 12.82 -29.11
C TYR A 673 -13.32 12.86 -30.42
N LEU A 674 -13.18 13.95 -31.19
CA LEU A 674 -13.82 14.08 -32.50
C LEU A 674 -13.38 12.95 -33.45
N TYR A 675 -12.08 12.65 -33.49
CA TYR A 675 -11.56 11.59 -34.35
C TYR A 675 -12.08 10.20 -33.93
N ALA A 676 -12.07 9.89 -32.63
CA ALA A 676 -12.58 8.62 -32.12
C ALA A 676 -14.09 8.46 -32.37
N ARG A 677 -14.88 9.51 -32.14
CA ARG A 677 -16.32 9.52 -32.44
C ARG A 677 -16.58 9.37 -33.93
N GLY A 678 -15.80 10.03 -34.78
CA GLY A 678 -15.88 9.87 -36.23
C GLY A 678 -15.59 8.43 -36.68
N ARG A 679 -14.57 7.79 -36.12
CA ARG A 679 -14.27 6.36 -36.37
C ARG A 679 -15.39 5.44 -35.93
N TYR A 680 -15.97 5.69 -34.76
CA TYR A 680 -17.14 4.97 -34.26
C TYR A 680 -18.34 5.12 -35.21
N SER A 681 -18.72 6.35 -35.56
CA SER A 681 -19.82 6.65 -36.48
C SER A 681 -19.64 5.97 -37.84
N LEU A 682 -18.42 6.00 -38.38
CA LEU A 682 -18.10 5.34 -39.65
C LEU A 682 -18.27 3.81 -39.57
N ALA A 683 -17.89 3.21 -38.44
CA ALA A 683 -17.95 1.76 -38.23
C ALA A 683 -19.40 1.26 -38.06
N ILE A 684 -20.27 2.03 -37.41
CA ILE A 684 -21.70 1.69 -37.25
C ILE A 684 -22.56 2.03 -38.48
N GLY A 685 -21.96 2.57 -39.54
CA GLY A 685 -22.64 2.84 -40.80
C GLY A 685 -23.27 4.24 -40.93
N ASP A 686 -22.80 5.22 -40.15
CA ASP A 686 -23.16 6.64 -40.31
C ASP A 686 -21.97 7.45 -40.86
N PRO A 687 -21.70 7.37 -42.18
CA PRO A 687 -20.59 8.11 -42.79
C PRO A 687 -20.82 9.63 -42.83
N ALA A 688 -22.06 10.11 -42.73
CA ALA A 688 -22.36 11.54 -42.70
C ALA A 688 -21.93 12.18 -41.37
N ALA A 689 -22.28 11.56 -40.24
CA ALA A 689 -21.79 12.00 -38.93
C ALA A 689 -20.26 11.89 -38.83
N ALA A 690 -19.69 10.80 -39.33
CA ALA A 690 -18.25 10.61 -39.36
C ALA A 690 -17.51 11.70 -40.15
N LEU A 691 -18.01 12.05 -41.34
CA LEU A 691 -17.43 13.10 -42.18
C LEU A 691 -17.49 14.47 -41.50
N ALA A 692 -18.57 14.78 -40.79
CA ALA A 692 -18.69 16.04 -40.04
C ALA A 692 -17.61 16.14 -38.96
N ASP A 693 -17.38 15.06 -38.20
CA ASP A 693 -16.34 15.01 -37.17
C ASP A 693 -14.93 15.13 -37.75
N PHE A 694 -14.61 14.39 -38.82
CA PHE A 694 -13.29 14.46 -39.46
C PHE A 694 -13.02 15.83 -40.10
N ARG A 695 -14.03 16.48 -40.69
CA ARG A 695 -13.91 17.87 -41.18
C ARG A 695 -13.67 18.83 -40.04
N ARG A 696 -14.38 18.68 -38.91
CA ARG A 696 -14.17 19.52 -37.74
C ARG A 696 -12.76 19.35 -37.16
N CYS A 697 -12.23 18.12 -37.12
CA CYS A 697 -10.81 17.89 -36.79
C CYS A 697 -9.89 18.66 -37.73
N GLY A 698 -10.15 18.61 -39.05
CA GLY A 698 -9.35 19.30 -40.05
C GLY A 698 -9.38 20.82 -39.90
N GLU A 699 -10.56 21.41 -39.73
CA GLU A 699 -10.74 22.85 -39.47
C GLU A 699 -9.95 23.31 -38.25
N LEU A 700 -10.04 22.57 -37.13
CA LEU A 700 -9.32 22.90 -35.90
C LEU A 700 -7.80 22.75 -36.06
N MET A 701 -7.33 21.67 -36.71
CA MET A 701 -5.91 21.49 -36.99
C MET A 701 -5.35 22.60 -37.88
N GLU A 702 -6.11 23.07 -38.86
CA GLU A 702 -5.72 24.19 -39.72
C GLU A 702 -5.77 25.53 -38.96
N GLN A 703 -6.82 25.78 -38.18
CA GLN A 703 -6.97 26.97 -37.34
C GLN A 703 -5.82 27.10 -36.33
N TRP A 704 -5.39 25.98 -35.73
CA TRP A 704 -4.32 25.92 -34.74
C TRP A 704 -2.93 25.71 -35.36
N ASN A 705 -2.83 25.68 -36.69
CA ASN A 705 -1.58 25.46 -37.43
C ASN A 705 -0.80 24.20 -36.98
N LEU A 706 -1.51 23.09 -36.78
CA LEU A 706 -0.93 21.80 -36.42
C LEU A 706 -0.55 21.03 -37.70
N GLN A 707 0.73 20.67 -37.84
CA GLN A 707 1.31 20.04 -39.04
C GLN A 707 1.74 18.58 -38.79
N ALA A 708 1.18 17.91 -37.78
CA ALA A 708 1.48 16.51 -37.45
C ALA A 708 0.48 15.52 -38.08
N PRO A 709 0.83 14.85 -39.20
CA PRO A 709 -0.07 13.88 -39.83
C PRO A 709 -0.27 12.60 -39.00
N ASP A 710 0.72 12.20 -38.18
CA ASP A 710 0.63 11.06 -37.26
C ASP A 710 -0.11 11.37 -35.95
N LEU A 711 -0.47 12.64 -35.73
CA LEU A 711 -1.46 13.00 -34.71
C LEU A 711 -2.82 12.44 -35.14
N PHE A 712 -3.35 12.90 -36.29
CA PHE A 712 -4.55 12.33 -36.94
C PHE A 712 -4.50 12.45 -38.47
N PRO A 713 -4.67 11.35 -39.23
CA PRO A 713 -4.77 11.37 -40.68
C PRO A 713 -6.19 11.70 -41.15
N TRP A 714 -6.79 12.80 -40.64
CA TRP A 714 -8.22 13.10 -40.81
C TRP A 714 -8.67 13.18 -42.28
N ARG A 715 -7.79 13.57 -43.22
CA ARG A 715 -8.10 13.61 -44.66
C ARG A 715 -8.34 12.21 -45.22
N ALA A 716 -7.58 11.21 -44.76
CA ALA A 716 -7.79 9.82 -45.14
C ALA A 716 -9.13 9.30 -44.61
N ASP A 717 -9.44 9.50 -43.33
CA ASP A 717 -10.70 9.01 -42.77
C ASP A 717 -11.93 9.77 -43.31
N ALA A 718 -11.81 11.08 -43.58
CA ALA A 718 -12.82 11.83 -44.32
C ALA A 718 -13.03 11.30 -45.75
N ALA A 719 -11.95 10.88 -46.43
CA ALA A 719 -12.05 10.26 -47.74
C ALA A 719 -12.72 8.86 -47.68
N ASP A 720 -12.47 8.06 -46.64
CA ASP A 720 -13.18 6.78 -46.40
C ASP A 720 -14.69 7.04 -46.22
N ALA A 721 -15.07 8.05 -45.43
CA ALA A 721 -16.47 8.47 -45.29
C ALA A 721 -17.11 8.93 -46.60
N LEU A 722 -16.41 9.75 -47.40
CA LEU A 722 -16.87 10.21 -48.72
C LEU A 722 -17.03 9.07 -49.72
N LEU A 723 -16.10 8.10 -49.72
CA LEU A 723 -16.21 6.89 -50.54
C LEU A 723 -17.49 6.10 -50.22
N ARG A 724 -17.85 5.97 -48.93
CA ARG A 724 -19.10 5.32 -48.50
C ARG A 724 -20.36 6.12 -48.86
N LEU A 725 -20.26 7.44 -48.96
CA LEU A 725 -21.32 8.32 -49.46
C LEU A 725 -21.40 8.36 -50.99
N GLY A 726 -20.44 7.76 -51.70
CA GLY A 726 -20.39 7.72 -53.17
C GLY A 726 -19.70 8.92 -53.82
N ASP A 727 -19.08 9.82 -53.05
CA ASP A 727 -18.37 11.00 -53.56
C ASP A 727 -16.88 10.69 -53.80
N GLN A 728 -16.62 10.01 -54.91
CA GLN A 728 -15.27 9.56 -55.26
C GLN A 728 -14.33 10.71 -55.67
N GLU A 729 -14.87 11.80 -56.21
CA GLU A 729 -14.09 12.96 -56.66
C GLU A 729 -13.50 13.72 -55.45
N GLN A 730 -14.34 14.05 -54.48
CA GLN A 730 -13.90 14.75 -53.28
C GLN A 730 -12.99 13.86 -52.41
N ALA A 731 -13.28 12.56 -52.33
CA ALA A 731 -12.42 11.60 -51.63
C ALA A 731 -11.01 11.58 -52.25
N ARG A 732 -10.94 11.51 -53.59
CA ARG A 732 -9.65 11.52 -54.31
C ARG A 732 -8.87 12.81 -54.07
N PHE A 733 -9.53 13.96 -54.11
CA PHE A 733 -8.90 15.25 -53.84
C PHE A 733 -8.24 15.30 -52.45
N LEU A 734 -8.94 14.86 -51.40
CA LEU A 734 -8.39 14.85 -50.04
C LEU A 734 -7.18 13.92 -49.88
N ILE A 735 -7.21 12.75 -50.53
CA ILE A 735 -6.10 11.79 -50.50
C ILE A 735 -4.89 12.34 -51.24
N GLU A 736 -5.09 12.93 -52.42
CA GLU A 736 -4.01 13.58 -53.19
C GLU A 736 -3.39 14.75 -52.42
N ASP A 737 -4.20 15.61 -51.78
CA ASP A 737 -3.71 16.69 -50.91
C ASP A 737 -2.87 16.15 -49.73
N GLN A 738 -3.31 15.07 -49.08
CA GLN A 738 -2.55 14.43 -48.00
C GLN A 738 -1.22 13.85 -48.49
N LEU A 739 -1.21 13.16 -49.64
CA LEU A 739 0.00 12.59 -50.22
C LEU A 739 1.01 13.66 -50.64
N VAL A 740 0.54 14.77 -51.22
CA VAL A 740 1.41 15.88 -51.63
C VAL A 740 2.04 16.57 -50.41
N ARG A 741 1.27 16.81 -49.36
CA ARG A 741 1.77 17.51 -48.16
C ARG A 741 2.64 16.63 -47.27
N PHE A 742 2.28 15.36 -47.10
CA PHE A 742 2.81 14.51 -46.02
C PHE A 742 3.29 13.13 -46.47
N GLY A 743 3.18 12.78 -47.76
CA GLY A 743 3.53 11.44 -48.25
C GLY A 743 4.98 11.03 -47.97
N CYS A 744 5.91 11.98 -47.85
CA CYS A 744 7.31 11.69 -47.53
C CYS A 744 7.66 11.81 -46.03
N SER A 745 6.80 12.42 -45.20
CA SER A 745 7.10 12.69 -43.79
C SER A 745 6.63 11.59 -42.84
N SER A 746 5.64 10.78 -43.24
CA SER A 746 5.13 9.67 -42.43
C SER A 746 4.87 8.42 -43.27
N THR A 747 5.61 7.35 -42.97
CA THR A 747 5.43 6.04 -43.62
C THR A 747 4.04 5.46 -43.36
N ARG A 748 3.55 5.61 -42.12
CA ARG A 748 2.22 5.12 -41.70
C ARG A 748 1.10 5.82 -42.46
N VAL A 749 1.08 7.15 -42.43
CA VAL A 749 0.03 7.96 -43.08
C VAL A 749 0.09 7.80 -44.60
N HIS A 750 1.28 7.66 -45.19
CA HIS A 750 1.44 7.34 -46.60
C HIS A 750 0.82 5.98 -46.94
N GLY A 751 1.05 4.95 -46.11
CA GLY A 751 0.44 3.63 -46.28
C GLY A 751 -1.09 3.67 -46.27
N ILE A 752 -1.69 4.35 -45.28
CA ILE A 752 -3.15 4.55 -45.17
C ILE A 752 -3.69 5.29 -46.39
N SER A 753 -3.02 6.38 -46.79
CA SER A 753 -3.42 7.19 -47.95
C SER A 753 -3.37 6.40 -49.25
N MET A 754 -2.34 5.56 -49.44
CA MET A 754 -2.20 4.69 -50.62
C MET A 754 -3.29 3.62 -50.69
N ARG A 755 -3.72 3.07 -49.55
CA ARG A 755 -4.83 2.11 -49.47
C ARG A 755 -6.13 2.76 -50.00
N LEU A 756 -6.43 3.96 -49.52
CA LEU A 756 -7.63 4.70 -49.95
C LEU A 756 -7.51 5.24 -51.38
N PHE A 757 -6.31 5.63 -51.82
CA PHE A 757 -6.06 6.02 -53.22
C PHE A 757 -6.33 4.86 -54.20
N ALA A 758 -6.06 3.62 -53.78
CA ALA A 758 -6.43 2.46 -54.56
C ALA A 758 -7.95 2.31 -54.73
N ALA A 759 -8.73 2.65 -53.70
CA ALA A 759 -10.20 2.59 -53.76
C ALA A 759 -10.77 3.58 -54.79
N THR A 760 -10.13 4.74 -55.00
CA THR A 760 -10.53 5.73 -56.02
C THR A 760 -9.98 5.42 -57.42
N SER A 761 -9.12 4.40 -57.57
CA SER A 761 -8.47 4.03 -58.82
C SER A 761 -9.18 2.90 -59.57
N GLU A 762 -8.91 2.78 -60.87
CA GLU A 762 -9.43 1.68 -61.70
C GLU A 762 -8.97 0.30 -61.19
N MET A 763 -9.83 -0.71 -61.35
CA MET A 763 -9.64 -2.06 -60.80
C MET A 763 -8.28 -2.68 -61.17
N ARG A 764 -7.80 -2.48 -62.40
CA ARG A 764 -6.51 -2.99 -62.89
C ARG A 764 -5.28 -2.41 -62.18
N HIS A 765 -5.39 -1.21 -61.60
CA HIS A 765 -4.29 -0.53 -60.93
C HIS A 765 -4.27 -0.78 -59.41
N ARG A 766 -5.41 -1.19 -58.83
CA ARG A 766 -5.56 -1.36 -57.37
C ARG A 766 -4.53 -2.32 -56.75
N PRO A 767 -4.24 -3.51 -57.30
CA PRO A 767 -3.30 -4.43 -56.66
C PRO A 767 -1.87 -3.87 -56.54
N ASN A 768 -1.43 -3.02 -57.46
CA ASN A 768 -0.10 -2.39 -57.39
C ASN A 768 -0.05 -1.35 -56.26
N LEU A 769 -1.08 -0.51 -56.18
CA LEU A 769 -1.20 0.52 -55.14
C LEU A 769 -1.34 -0.10 -53.75
N LEU A 770 -2.17 -1.14 -53.62
CA LEU A 770 -2.40 -1.86 -52.37
C LEU A 770 -1.18 -2.65 -51.91
N ARG A 771 -0.38 -3.23 -52.82
CA ARG A 771 0.91 -3.84 -52.44
C ARG A 771 1.87 -2.81 -51.85
N ARG A 772 1.96 -1.63 -52.46
CA ARG A 772 2.77 -0.53 -51.91
C ARG A 772 2.24 -0.05 -50.55
N ALA A 773 0.92 0.00 -50.37
CA ALA A 773 0.32 0.28 -49.06
C ALA A 773 0.69 -0.78 -48.02
N VAL A 774 0.63 -2.07 -48.37
CA VAL A 774 1.04 -3.20 -47.52
C VAL A 774 2.52 -3.07 -47.12
N ASP A 775 3.42 -2.77 -48.05
CA ASP A 775 4.85 -2.61 -47.75
C ASP A 775 5.10 -1.44 -46.78
N LEU A 776 4.42 -0.31 -47.01
CA LEU A 776 4.52 0.88 -46.14
C LEU A 776 3.99 0.58 -44.73
N LEU A 777 2.80 -0.02 -44.61
CA LEU A 777 2.18 -0.32 -43.31
C LEU A 777 2.92 -1.42 -42.55
N GLN A 778 3.47 -2.40 -43.25
CA GLN A 778 4.34 -3.41 -42.66
C GLN A 778 5.64 -2.79 -42.12
N SER A 779 6.23 -1.82 -42.84
CA SER A 779 7.44 -1.13 -42.36
C SER A 779 7.19 -0.11 -41.24
N SER A 780 6.00 0.49 -41.18
CA SER A 780 5.60 1.34 -40.05
C SER A 780 5.20 0.55 -38.80
N GLY A 781 4.83 -0.73 -38.98
CA GLY A 781 4.37 -1.59 -37.90
C GLY A 781 2.95 -1.29 -37.43
N ASP A 782 2.07 -0.76 -38.30
CA ASP A 782 0.63 -0.61 -38.00
C ASP A 782 -0.10 -1.87 -38.45
N GLU A 783 -0.27 -2.82 -37.53
CA GLU A 783 -0.85 -4.14 -37.82
C GLU A 783 -2.33 -4.07 -38.22
N PHE A 784 -3.07 -3.11 -37.68
CA PHE A 784 -4.50 -2.97 -37.97
C PHE A 784 -4.72 -2.44 -39.37
N GLU A 785 -4.05 -1.35 -39.76
CA GLU A 785 -4.17 -0.83 -41.12
C GLU A 785 -3.51 -1.78 -42.15
N LEU A 786 -2.45 -2.52 -41.76
CA LEU A 786 -1.90 -3.61 -42.58
C LEU A 786 -2.94 -4.70 -42.86
N ALA A 787 -3.69 -5.13 -41.84
CA ALA A 787 -4.75 -6.12 -42.00
C ALA A 787 -5.84 -5.62 -42.96
N ARG A 788 -6.24 -4.34 -42.85
CA ARG A 788 -7.18 -3.69 -43.78
C ARG A 788 -6.62 -3.63 -45.20
N ALA A 789 -5.35 -3.26 -45.39
CA ALA A 789 -4.72 -3.21 -46.71
C ALA A 789 -4.61 -4.58 -47.37
N LEU A 790 -4.32 -5.63 -46.60
CA LEU A 790 -4.31 -7.01 -47.07
C LEU A 790 -5.72 -7.49 -47.45
N PHE A 791 -6.73 -7.12 -46.67
CA PHE A 791 -8.13 -7.42 -46.99
C PHE A 791 -8.54 -6.76 -48.31
N ASP A 792 -8.32 -5.45 -48.45
CA ASP A 792 -8.60 -4.70 -49.68
C ASP A 792 -7.84 -5.28 -50.89
N LEU A 793 -6.59 -5.75 -50.69
CA LEU A 793 -5.78 -6.39 -51.72
C LEU A 793 -6.35 -7.75 -52.14
N ALA A 794 -6.81 -8.56 -51.18
CA ALA A 794 -7.44 -9.84 -51.46
C ALA A 794 -8.75 -9.64 -52.26
N GLU A 795 -9.57 -8.66 -51.86
CA GLU A 795 -10.81 -8.31 -52.58
C GLU A 795 -10.50 -7.83 -54.01
N ALA A 796 -9.44 -7.05 -54.18
CA ALA A 796 -9.02 -6.59 -55.50
C ALA A 796 -8.59 -7.74 -56.43
N TYR A 797 -7.85 -8.72 -55.92
CA TYR A 797 -7.49 -9.91 -56.71
C TYR A 797 -8.69 -10.80 -57.02
N ASP A 798 -9.64 -10.93 -56.09
CA ASP A 798 -10.86 -11.71 -56.32
C ASP A 798 -11.71 -11.08 -57.44
N LYS A 799 -11.90 -9.76 -57.40
CA LYS A 799 -12.59 -8.99 -58.46
C LYS A 799 -11.91 -9.07 -59.84
N LEU A 800 -10.60 -9.32 -59.87
CA LEU A 800 -9.83 -9.55 -61.11
C LEU A 800 -9.81 -11.03 -61.56
N GLY A 801 -10.45 -11.93 -60.81
CA GLY A 801 -10.52 -13.37 -61.11
C GLY A 801 -9.31 -14.19 -60.63
N GLU A 802 -8.36 -13.59 -59.92
CA GLU A 802 -7.14 -14.26 -59.42
C GLU A 802 -7.38 -14.99 -58.08
N ARG A 803 -8.39 -15.87 -58.02
CA ARG A 803 -8.90 -16.52 -56.79
C ARG A 803 -7.83 -17.16 -55.90
N ARG A 804 -6.82 -17.79 -56.48
CA ARG A 804 -5.74 -18.45 -55.71
C ARG A 804 -4.91 -17.43 -54.91
N ARG A 805 -4.56 -16.30 -55.54
CA ARG A 805 -3.83 -15.21 -54.88
C ARG A 805 -4.71 -14.50 -53.86
N ALA A 806 -5.97 -14.23 -54.20
CA ALA A 806 -6.95 -13.67 -53.28
C ALA A 806 -7.08 -14.53 -52.00
N GLY A 807 -7.20 -15.85 -52.14
CA GLY A 807 -7.28 -16.78 -51.01
C GLY A 807 -6.05 -16.75 -50.10
N MET A 808 -4.84 -16.77 -50.66
CA MET A 808 -3.59 -16.70 -49.87
C MET A 808 -3.48 -15.38 -49.10
N ILE A 809 -3.83 -14.26 -49.73
CA ILE A 809 -3.75 -12.93 -49.12
C ILE A 809 -4.84 -12.76 -48.06
N MET A 810 -6.05 -13.30 -48.30
CA MET A 810 -7.15 -13.28 -47.33
C MET A 810 -6.81 -14.06 -46.05
N VAL A 811 -6.14 -15.22 -46.17
CA VAL A 811 -5.64 -15.95 -44.99
C VAL A 811 -4.68 -15.07 -44.20
N ARG A 812 -3.71 -14.43 -44.86
CA ARG A 812 -2.79 -13.50 -44.21
C ARG A 812 -3.50 -12.32 -43.55
N ALA A 813 -4.50 -11.72 -44.20
CA ALA A 813 -5.30 -10.62 -43.65
C ALA A 813 -6.00 -11.04 -42.35
N ARG A 814 -6.63 -12.23 -42.34
CA ARG A 814 -7.31 -12.78 -41.16
C ARG A 814 -6.34 -13.13 -40.04
N THR A 815 -5.15 -13.66 -40.36
CA THR A 815 -4.11 -13.94 -39.36
C THR A 815 -3.68 -12.64 -38.67
N VAL A 816 -3.30 -11.62 -39.43
CA VAL A 816 -2.86 -10.33 -38.86
C VAL A 816 -3.99 -9.69 -38.04
N ALA A 817 -5.24 -9.73 -38.52
CA ALA A 817 -6.37 -9.22 -37.74
C ALA A 817 -6.61 -10.01 -36.44
N ALA A 818 -6.49 -11.34 -36.46
CA ALA A 818 -6.64 -12.15 -35.26
C ALA A 818 -5.51 -11.91 -34.24
N GLU A 819 -4.29 -11.64 -34.69
CA GLU A 819 -3.14 -11.31 -33.86
C GLU A 819 -3.33 -9.95 -33.18
N CYS A 820 -3.70 -8.92 -33.94
CA CYS A 820 -3.89 -7.56 -33.44
C CYS A 820 -5.24 -7.34 -32.74
N GLY A 821 -6.18 -8.28 -32.87
CA GLY A 821 -7.49 -8.29 -32.22
C GLY A 821 -8.62 -7.58 -32.99
N ALA A 822 -8.41 -7.28 -34.27
CA ALA A 822 -9.34 -6.53 -35.11
C ALA A 822 -10.51 -7.36 -35.65
N ALA A 823 -11.66 -6.71 -35.82
CA ALA A 823 -12.80 -7.26 -36.54
C ALA A 823 -12.79 -6.76 -38.00
N LEU A 824 -12.36 -7.62 -38.94
CA LEU A 824 -12.43 -7.36 -40.38
C LEU A 824 -13.74 -7.88 -40.98
N ASP A 825 -14.88 -7.31 -40.58
CA ASP A 825 -16.16 -7.18 -41.33
C ASP A 825 -17.38 -7.04 -40.39
N SER A 826 -18.22 -6.04 -40.66
CA SER A 826 -19.50 -5.75 -39.99
C SER A 826 -20.74 -6.14 -40.82
N THR A 827 -20.60 -7.03 -41.82
CA THR A 827 -21.75 -7.60 -42.57
C THR A 827 -22.15 -9.01 -42.14
N VAL A 828 -21.52 -9.57 -41.10
CA VAL A 828 -22.00 -10.78 -40.43
C VAL A 828 -22.60 -10.36 -39.10
N GLN A 829 -23.93 -10.21 -39.08
CA GLN A 829 -24.70 -10.32 -37.84
C GLN A 829 -24.19 -11.55 -37.08
N ALA A 830 -23.94 -11.37 -35.79
CA ALA A 830 -23.54 -12.39 -34.82
C ALA A 830 -24.05 -13.79 -35.20
N VAL A 831 -23.18 -14.57 -35.82
CA VAL A 831 -23.18 -16.01 -35.59
C VAL A 831 -22.22 -16.14 -34.43
N GLU A 832 -22.76 -16.44 -33.25
CA GLU A 832 -21.98 -17.09 -32.20
C GLU A 832 -21.23 -18.24 -32.88
N VAL A 833 -19.92 -18.07 -33.08
CA VAL A 833 -19.06 -19.20 -33.35
C VAL A 833 -18.95 -19.90 -32.01
N GLU A 834 -19.96 -20.72 -31.71
CA GLU A 834 -19.75 -21.91 -30.90
C GLU A 834 -18.50 -22.57 -31.47
N ALA A 835 -17.46 -22.63 -30.65
CA ALA A 835 -16.27 -23.39 -30.95
C ALA A 835 -16.74 -24.77 -31.46
N PRO A 836 -16.42 -25.16 -32.71
CA PRO A 836 -16.80 -26.48 -33.15
C PRO A 836 -16.06 -27.47 -32.26
N ALA A 837 -16.86 -28.21 -31.49
CA ALA A 837 -16.45 -29.33 -30.67
C ALA A 837 -15.35 -30.11 -31.40
N ALA A 838 -14.25 -30.35 -30.68
CA ALA A 838 -13.16 -31.19 -31.08
C ALA A 838 -13.70 -32.47 -31.72
N ARG A 839 -13.68 -32.52 -33.06
CA ARG A 839 -13.74 -33.77 -33.79
C ARG A 839 -12.34 -34.34 -33.72
N GLU A 840 -12.15 -35.20 -32.72
CA GLU A 840 -11.09 -36.19 -32.68
C GLU A 840 -11.16 -37.04 -33.96
N LEU A 841 -10.35 -36.66 -34.95
CA LEU A 841 -9.98 -37.52 -36.07
C LEU A 841 -8.49 -37.34 -36.33
N GLY A 842 -7.69 -38.03 -35.50
CA GLY A 842 -6.34 -38.54 -35.79
C GLY A 842 -5.31 -37.56 -36.34
N ASP A 843 -4.65 -36.80 -35.46
CA ASP A 843 -3.45 -36.02 -35.79
C ASP A 843 -2.18 -36.59 -35.12
N GLU A 844 -1.79 -37.80 -35.51
CA GLU A 844 -0.44 -38.34 -35.26
C GLU A 844 0.49 -38.22 -36.49
N ALA A 845 0.06 -37.56 -37.57
CA ALA A 845 0.78 -37.55 -38.85
C ALA A 845 1.56 -36.25 -39.17
N ALA A 846 1.31 -35.14 -38.46
CA ALA A 846 1.91 -33.84 -38.79
C ALA A 846 3.25 -33.52 -38.09
N VAL A 847 3.69 -34.32 -37.11
CA VAL A 847 4.98 -34.09 -36.43
C VAL A 847 6.13 -34.74 -37.22
N LEU A 848 7.10 -33.94 -37.63
CA LEU A 848 8.37 -34.44 -38.16
C LEU A 848 9.10 -35.22 -37.07
N SER A 849 9.58 -36.43 -37.36
CA SER A 849 10.47 -37.13 -36.44
C SER A 849 11.78 -36.34 -36.26
N GLU A 850 12.48 -36.55 -35.15
CA GLU A 850 13.73 -35.84 -34.86
C GLU A 850 14.78 -36.01 -36.00
N ALA A 851 14.84 -37.20 -36.61
CA ALA A 851 15.70 -37.47 -37.76
C ALA A 851 15.24 -36.70 -39.02
N GLU A 852 13.94 -36.65 -39.30
CA GLU A 852 13.36 -35.87 -40.41
C GLU A 852 13.60 -34.37 -40.23
N ARG A 853 13.47 -33.86 -39.00
CA ARG A 853 13.73 -32.45 -38.65
C ARG A 853 15.20 -32.09 -38.85
N ARG A 854 16.14 -32.89 -38.35
CA ARG A 854 17.59 -32.64 -38.54
C ARG A 854 17.98 -32.57 -40.01
N VAL A 855 17.43 -33.47 -40.83
CA VAL A 855 17.63 -33.46 -42.28
C VAL A 855 16.98 -32.23 -42.94
N ALA A 856 15.76 -31.85 -42.51
CA ALA A 856 15.03 -30.70 -43.06
C ALA A 856 15.74 -29.37 -42.77
N VAL A 857 16.29 -29.19 -41.56
CA VAL A 857 17.04 -27.98 -41.16
C VAL A 857 18.28 -27.79 -42.04
N LEU A 858 19.10 -28.85 -42.19
CA LEU A 858 20.29 -28.76 -43.05
C LEU A 858 19.92 -28.56 -44.53
N ALA A 859 18.79 -29.11 -44.96
CA ALA A 859 18.29 -28.90 -46.31
C ALA A 859 17.80 -27.46 -46.55
N ALA A 860 17.12 -26.87 -45.58
CA ALA A 860 16.70 -25.46 -45.58
C ALA A 860 17.90 -24.50 -45.55
N ALA A 861 18.99 -24.89 -44.88
CA ALA A 861 20.26 -24.15 -44.86
C ALA A 861 21.09 -24.29 -46.16
N GLY A 862 20.62 -25.06 -47.15
CA GLY A 862 21.25 -25.15 -48.48
C GLY A 862 22.21 -26.32 -48.71
N HIS A 863 22.43 -27.23 -47.75
CA HIS A 863 23.39 -28.35 -47.88
C HIS A 863 22.96 -29.45 -48.85
N THR A 864 23.79 -29.87 -49.80
CA THR A 864 23.41 -30.95 -50.74
C THR A 864 23.12 -32.28 -50.03
N ASN A 865 22.33 -33.19 -50.61
CA ASN A 865 22.00 -34.47 -49.96
C ASN A 865 23.26 -35.28 -49.58
N ARG A 866 24.34 -35.14 -50.35
CA ARG A 866 25.64 -35.77 -50.07
C ARG A 866 26.36 -35.15 -48.86
N GLU A 867 26.26 -33.83 -48.69
CA GLU A 867 26.80 -33.12 -47.53
C GLU A 867 26.03 -33.45 -46.25
N ILE A 868 24.69 -33.48 -46.33
CA ILE A 868 23.83 -33.86 -45.20
C ILE A 868 24.11 -35.31 -44.79
N ALA A 869 24.24 -36.21 -45.75
CA ALA A 869 24.61 -37.61 -45.52
C ALA A 869 25.97 -37.73 -44.80
N GLY A 870 26.96 -36.93 -45.23
CA GLY A 870 28.28 -36.87 -44.57
C GLY A 870 28.23 -36.30 -43.14
N GLN A 871 27.45 -35.23 -42.91
CA GLN A 871 27.35 -34.58 -41.60
C GLN A 871 26.55 -35.39 -40.58
N LEU A 872 25.52 -36.11 -41.02
CA LEU A 872 24.68 -36.93 -40.15
C LEU A 872 25.12 -38.40 -40.09
N TYR A 873 26.20 -38.78 -40.78
CA TYR A 873 26.66 -40.17 -40.93
C TYR A 873 25.56 -41.11 -41.46
N LEU A 874 24.77 -40.62 -42.42
CA LEU A 874 23.69 -41.36 -43.09
C LEU A 874 24.06 -41.66 -44.54
N THR A 875 23.34 -42.57 -45.20
CA THR A 875 23.45 -42.73 -46.66
C THR A 875 22.66 -41.64 -47.38
N VAL A 876 23.08 -41.27 -48.61
CA VAL A 876 22.35 -40.28 -49.43
C VAL A 876 20.90 -40.69 -49.67
N SER A 877 20.64 -41.99 -49.88
CA SER A 877 19.29 -42.54 -50.05
C SER A 877 18.42 -42.34 -48.80
N THR A 878 19.00 -42.45 -47.60
CA THR A 878 18.29 -42.21 -46.34
C THR A 878 17.90 -40.74 -46.19
N VAL A 879 18.78 -39.81 -46.59
CA VAL A 879 18.49 -38.36 -46.59
C VAL A 879 17.35 -38.03 -47.55
N GLU A 880 17.37 -38.61 -48.76
CA GLU A 880 16.30 -38.45 -49.76
C GLU A 880 14.95 -38.98 -49.25
N GLN A 881 14.96 -40.13 -48.58
CA GLN A 881 13.76 -40.71 -48.00
C GLN A 881 13.19 -39.84 -46.87
N HIS A 882 14.05 -39.29 -46.00
CA HIS A 882 13.62 -38.36 -44.96
C HIS A 882 13.06 -37.06 -45.55
N LEU A 883 13.71 -36.46 -46.54
CA LEU A 883 13.19 -35.25 -47.20
C LEU A 883 11.85 -35.51 -47.91
N THR A 884 11.70 -36.66 -48.57
CA THR A 884 10.42 -37.03 -49.21
C THR A 884 9.29 -37.16 -48.19
N ARG A 885 9.56 -37.76 -47.03
CA ARG A 885 8.58 -37.85 -45.93
C ARG A 885 8.30 -36.48 -45.32
N THR A 886 9.32 -35.65 -45.12
CA THR A 886 9.18 -34.27 -44.64
C THR A 886 8.30 -33.45 -45.58
N TYR A 887 8.54 -33.51 -46.90
CA TYR A 887 7.73 -32.78 -47.88
C TYR A 887 6.26 -33.23 -47.87
N ARG A 888 6.04 -34.53 -47.73
CA ARG A 888 4.68 -35.09 -47.62
C ARG A 888 3.99 -34.67 -46.32
N LYS A 889 4.70 -34.67 -45.18
CA LYS A 889 4.16 -34.28 -43.87
C LYS A 889 3.87 -32.77 -43.78
N LEU A 890 4.75 -31.94 -44.35
CA LEU A 890 4.59 -30.49 -44.39
C LEU A 890 3.71 -30.00 -45.56
N ASN A 891 3.28 -30.91 -46.44
CA ASN A 891 2.51 -30.63 -47.66
C ASN A 891 3.16 -29.56 -48.56
N ILE A 892 4.47 -29.69 -48.81
CA ILE A 892 5.25 -28.78 -49.66
C ILE A 892 5.77 -29.49 -50.93
N GLY A 893 5.98 -28.72 -52.01
CA GLY A 893 6.28 -29.25 -53.35
C GLY A 893 7.73 -29.64 -53.58
N GLY A 894 8.65 -29.16 -52.73
CA GLY A 894 10.05 -29.52 -52.81
C GLY A 894 10.93 -28.67 -51.90
N ARG A 895 12.24 -28.80 -52.12
CA ARG A 895 13.28 -28.26 -51.25
C ARG A 895 13.27 -26.73 -51.12
N SER A 896 12.90 -26.03 -52.19
CA SER A 896 12.79 -24.56 -52.21
C SER A 896 11.70 -24.02 -51.30
N ASP A 897 10.74 -24.88 -50.92
CA ASP A 897 9.56 -24.51 -50.16
C ASP A 897 9.72 -24.82 -48.67
N LEU A 898 10.90 -25.28 -48.24
CA LEU A 898 11.22 -25.46 -46.82
C LEU A 898 11.31 -24.07 -46.16
N PRO A 899 10.61 -23.83 -45.04
CA PRO A 899 10.69 -22.57 -44.31
C PRO A 899 12.14 -22.29 -43.86
N ALA A 900 12.67 -21.11 -44.19
CA ALA A 900 13.96 -20.65 -43.70
C ALA A 900 13.98 -20.50 -42.16
N SER A 901 12.80 -20.44 -41.53
CA SER A 901 12.56 -20.37 -40.09
C SER A 901 12.45 -21.73 -39.39
N LEU A 902 12.78 -22.86 -40.06
CA LEU A 902 12.99 -24.14 -39.38
C LEU A 902 14.23 -24.04 -38.48
N SER A 903 14.10 -23.41 -37.32
CA SER A 903 15.11 -23.30 -36.27
C SER A 903 14.80 -24.26 -35.13
N PHE A 904 15.81 -24.54 -34.29
CA PHE A 904 15.64 -25.46 -33.17
C PHE A 904 14.70 -24.93 -32.09
#